data_AF-A0A0E1X6V6-F1
#
_entry.id   AF-A0A0E1X6V6-F1
#
_cell.length_a   1.000
_cell.length_b   1.000
_cell.length_c   1.000
_cell.angle_alpha   90.00
_cell.angle_beta   90.00
_cell.angle_gamma   90.00
#
_symmetry.space_group_name_H-M   'P 1'
#
loop_
_entity.id
_entity.type
_entity.pdbx_description
1 polymer ?
#
loop_
_entity_poly.entity_id
_entity_poly.type
_entity_poly.pdbx_seq_one_letter_code
_entity_poly.pdbx_strand_id
1 'polypeptide(L)'
;MREPMMSAAWDFWIDRGGTFTDVIGRDPEGHLHARKVLSENPSAYKDAAVHGIRLHLGLKTGEPVPAGIIGEVRMGTTVATNALLERKGERLALVTTKGFRDALKIGYQERKNIFATEIIKPEALYDKVVELDERVRADGTVEKALALAEAEKALRALKAEGYKSIAIALMHAYKFPAHEIEIARIARDLGFEQVSVSHEVSPLIKLVGRGDTTVVDAYLSPVLRRYVAQVSDELDVERTGARVMFMMSSGGLTAADLFQGKDAILSGLAGGVVGLARTGETAGFGQVIGFDMGGTSTDVAHFDGEYERAFETEVAGVRVRAPMMLIHTVAAGGGSILHYEAGRFRVGPDSAGANPGPACYRNGGPLAVTDANVMLGKLLPEFFPAIFGPQQNQPLDVARVRELFTALAGEIGDGRSPEAVADGFIRIAVANMVEAIKKISVQRGYDVTRYALNCFGGAGGQHACLVADALGMKNILLHPMSGLLSAYGMGLADIRATRQKALGVALDPAAPKALKELGEELADECVAELAAQGIETDAMKQHLRAHIRYAGTDTALSIEATFPAEDDAARLRAEFEAAHKRRFGFIAENKALVIDAVEVEAVGGGAGEMENAQSLDSDQEAKPAKLTRFFSQGEFHEAGVVLREAMQRGQTVTGPAIIIEKNQTIVIEDGWQARLTAHDHVVLTRIKALPARTAIGTEADPVMLEIFNNLFMSIAEQMGVTLQNTAYSVNIKERLDFSCAVFDAEGNLVANAPHMPVHLGSMDASVATAIRENKDIKPGDVFLINAPYNGGTHLPDLTVCTPVFDDAGHQIRFWVASRGHHADIGGIAPGSMSPLAVNIEQEGVYIDNFKLVDRGTFREEALAALLTGATYPVRNLTQNVNDLKAQIAANEKGVAELKKMIGLFGEDVVKAYMGHVQDNAAESVRRVLDRLPDGHFIYEMDQGCQIEVRVTIDREKREATVDFTGTSEQRPDNFNAPEPVTRAAVLYVFRVLVEGDIPMNAGCLRPIRIIVPQGSMLSPRYPAAVVAGNVEVSQAVTNCLFGATGAMAAAQGTMNNLTFGNDEYQYYETICSGAPAGPGFNGADAVHTHMTNSRLTDPEILETRFPVLLEDFHIRKGSGGKGKWHAGDGTRRTIRALEKLDFAILSGHRRVRPFGLKGGKPGETGRNEVCRKDGSVEVLKGCDQTLLEAGEAFTVITPTGGGYGEPE
;
A
#
# COMPACT_ATOMS: atom_id res chain seq x y z
N MET A 1 -34.49 30.43 20.56
CA MET A 1 -34.13 30.74 19.17
C MET A 1 -33.31 32.02 19.19
N ARG A 2 -31.98 31.93 19.06
CA ARG A 2 -31.13 33.08 18.77
C ARG A 2 -31.13 33.22 17.25
N GLU A 3 -31.44 34.40 16.72
CA GLU A 3 -31.24 34.70 15.29
C GLU A 3 -29.77 34.47 14.92
N PRO A 4 -29.47 33.89 13.74
CA PRO A 4 -28.10 33.77 13.29
C PRO A 4 -27.56 35.18 13.05
N MET A 5 -26.44 35.53 13.69
CA MET A 5 -25.69 36.75 13.39
C MET A 5 -25.35 36.74 11.90
N MET A 6 -25.97 37.63 11.11
CA MET A 6 -25.56 37.84 9.72
C MET A 6 -24.12 38.37 9.72
N SER A 7 -23.21 37.61 9.09
CA SER A 7 -21.84 38.04 8.83
C SER A 7 -21.89 39.26 7.90
N ALA A 8 -21.21 40.35 8.25
CA ALA A 8 -21.06 41.50 7.35
C ALA A 8 -19.95 41.30 6.28
N ALA A 9 -19.41 40.08 6.17
CA ALA A 9 -18.22 39.76 5.38
C ALA A 9 -18.41 38.50 4.51
N TRP A 10 -17.62 38.41 3.44
CA TRP A 10 -17.52 37.23 2.58
C TRP A 10 -16.65 36.15 3.21
N ASP A 11 -17.06 34.89 3.07
CA ASP A 11 -16.21 33.74 3.35
C ASP A 11 -15.86 33.04 2.04
N PHE A 12 -14.65 32.47 1.95
CA PHE A 12 -14.18 31.78 0.75
C PHE A 12 -13.69 30.38 1.07
N TRP A 13 -14.10 29.40 0.28
CA TRP A 13 -13.66 28.02 0.38
C TRP A 13 -13.03 27.56 -0.93
N ILE A 14 -11.81 27.03 -0.85
CA ILE A 14 -10.97 26.91 -2.03
C ILE A 14 -10.24 25.58 -2.07
N ASP A 15 -10.50 24.80 -3.11
CA ASP A 15 -9.69 23.64 -3.44
C ASP A 15 -8.77 23.94 -4.62
N ARG A 16 -7.47 24.04 -4.35
CA ARG A 16 -6.47 24.19 -5.40
C ARG A 16 -6.01 22.82 -5.88
N GLY A 17 -6.72 22.28 -6.87
CA GLY A 17 -6.39 21.01 -7.55
C GLY A 17 -5.30 21.14 -8.61
N GLY A 18 -4.98 20.03 -9.28
CA GLY A 18 -3.90 19.99 -10.30
C GLY A 18 -4.24 20.68 -11.63
N THR A 19 -5.47 20.54 -12.13
CA THR A 19 -5.90 21.17 -13.39
C THR A 19 -6.63 22.49 -13.18
N PHE A 20 -7.57 22.52 -12.23
CA PHE A 20 -8.40 23.67 -11.93
C PHE A 20 -8.38 23.97 -10.44
N THR A 21 -8.54 25.25 -10.11
CA THR A 21 -8.79 25.74 -8.76
C THR A 21 -10.27 26.09 -8.64
N ASP A 22 -10.90 25.47 -7.66
CA ASP A 22 -12.32 25.58 -7.38
C ASP A 22 -12.52 26.56 -6.22
N VAL A 23 -13.28 27.63 -6.46
CA VAL A 23 -13.50 28.72 -5.48
C VAL A 23 -14.99 28.88 -5.24
N ILE A 24 -15.40 28.75 -3.99
CA ILE A 24 -16.75 29.03 -3.52
C ILE A 24 -16.70 30.28 -2.65
N GLY A 25 -17.40 31.34 -3.03
CA GLY A 25 -17.61 32.52 -2.20
C GLY A 25 -19.00 32.49 -1.57
N ARG A 26 -19.08 32.62 -0.24
CA ARG A 26 -20.30 32.88 0.50
C ARG A 26 -20.42 34.38 0.72
N ASP A 27 -21.48 34.99 0.18
CA ASP A 27 -21.73 36.42 0.37
C ASP A 27 -22.27 36.73 1.78
N PRO A 28 -22.27 38.01 2.21
CA PRO A 28 -22.79 38.42 3.53
C PRO A 28 -24.27 38.02 3.76
N GLU A 29 -25.04 37.88 2.68
CA GLU A 29 -26.42 37.40 2.72
C GLU A 29 -26.53 35.87 2.85
N GLY A 30 -25.42 35.15 2.70
CA GLY A 30 -25.29 33.72 2.87
C GLY A 30 -25.42 32.89 1.59
N HIS A 31 -25.51 33.50 0.41
CA HIS A 31 -25.57 32.78 -0.87
C HIS A 31 -24.20 32.31 -1.33
N LEU A 32 -24.18 31.15 -2.00
CA LEU A 32 -22.96 30.53 -2.52
C LEU A 32 -22.78 30.84 -4.01
N HIS A 33 -21.57 31.27 -4.35
CA HIS A 33 -21.15 31.59 -5.70
C HIS A 33 -19.95 30.72 -6.07
N ALA A 34 -20.04 29.95 -7.15
CA ALA A 34 -18.96 29.07 -7.60
C ALA A 34 -18.18 29.68 -8.79
N ARG A 35 -16.86 29.56 -8.78
CA ARG A 35 -15.97 29.86 -9.91
C ARG A 35 -14.89 28.79 -10.05
N LYS A 36 -14.50 28.53 -11.30
CA LYS A 36 -13.43 27.59 -11.66
C LYS A 36 -12.41 28.32 -12.53
N VAL A 37 -11.15 28.28 -12.14
CA VAL A 37 -10.03 28.90 -12.86
C VAL A 37 -8.92 27.87 -13.08
N LEU A 38 -8.00 28.12 -14.02
CA LEU A 38 -6.85 27.22 -14.22
C LEU A 38 -5.91 27.32 -13.01
N SER A 39 -5.45 26.17 -12.50
CA SER A 39 -4.56 26.16 -11.32
C SER A 39 -3.19 26.80 -11.56
N GLU A 40 -2.74 26.82 -12.82
CA GLU A 40 -1.52 27.48 -13.24
C GLU A 40 -1.76 28.34 -14.49
N ASN A 41 -1.64 29.65 -14.33
CA ASN A 41 -1.62 30.61 -15.44
C ASN A 41 -0.77 31.85 -15.07
N PRO A 42 0.57 31.72 -14.98
CA PRO A 42 1.46 32.78 -14.50
C PRO A 42 1.44 34.05 -15.37
N SER A 43 0.92 33.95 -16.60
CA SER A 43 0.75 35.11 -17.48
C SER A 43 -0.44 36.01 -17.09
N ALA A 44 -1.40 35.48 -16.32
CA ALA A 44 -2.63 36.17 -15.95
C ALA A 44 -2.70 36.55 -14.46
N TYR A 45 -2.21 35.69 -13.56
CA TYR A 45 -2.24 35.91 -12.11
C TYR A 45 -1.11 35.16 -11.40
N LYS A 46 -0.75 35.62 -10.19
CA LYS A 46 0.29 34.99 -9.36
C LYS A 46 -0.21 33.74 -8.63
N ASP A 47 -1.39 33.83 -8.02
CA ASP A 47 -2.06 32.71 -7.36
C ASP A 47 -3.53 32.59 -7.81
N ALA A 48 -3.97 31.36 -8.06
CA ALA A 48 -5.30 31.06 -8.58
C ALA A 48 -6.40 31.25 -7.53
N ALA A 49 -6.11 30.94 -6.25
CA ALA A 49 -7.06 31.08 -5.15
C ALA A 49 -7.39 32.56 -4.91
N VAL A 50 -6.34 33.39 -4.79
CA VAL A 50 -6.50 34.85 -4.64
C VAL A 50 -7.17 35.45 -5.87
N HIS A 51 -6.81 35.02 -7.08
CA HIS A 51 -7.48 35.48 -8.29
C HIS A 51 -8.99 35.18 -8.27
N GLY A 52 -9.39 33.97 -7.88
CA GLY A 52 -10.80 33.60 -7.72
C GLY A 52 -11.53 34.47 -6.70
N ILE A 53 -10.93 34.75 -5.54
CA ILE A 53 -11.46 35.68 -4.52
C ILE A 53 -11.70 37.06 -5.14
N ARG A 54 -10.70 37.60 -5.84
CA ARG A 54 -10.79 38.93 -6.48
C ARG A 54 -11.90 39.00 -7.52
N LEU A 55 -12.10 37.91 -8.27
CA LEU A 55 -13.17 37.79 -9.24
C LEU A 55 -14.56 37.81 -8.58
N HIS A 56 -14.74 37.17 -7.42
CA HIS A 56 -15.99 37.27 -6.65
C HIS A 56 -16.25 38.68 -6.14
N LEU A 57 -15.21 39.36 -5.66
CA LEU A 57 -15.27 40.73 -5.17
C LEU A 57 -15.37 41.80 -6.28
N GLY A 58 -15.26 41.41 -7.56
CA GLY A 58 -15.29 42.33 -8.69
C GLY A 58 -14.07 43.25 -8.81
N LEU A 59 -12.95 42.88 -8.18
CA LEU A 59 -11.73 43.70 -8.13
C LEU A 59 -10.95 43.61 -9.45
N LYS A 60 -10.44 44.76 -9.92
CA LYS A 60 -9.55 44.81 -11.09
C LYS A 60 -8.12 44.38 -10.72
N THR A 61 -7.31 43.97 -11.69
CA THR A 61 -5.89 43.64 -11.45
C THR A 61 -5.15 44.82 -10.78
N GLY A 62 -4.50 44.56 -9.64
CA GLY A 62 -3.74 45.56 -8.87
C GLY A 62 -4.54 46.37 -7.85
N GLU A 63 -5.87 46.25 -7.82
CA GLU A 63 -6.71 46.90 -6.79
C GLU A 63 -6.54 46.23 -5.42
N PRO A 64 -6.33 46.98 -4.31
CA PRO A 64 -6.18 46.38 -2.99
C PRO A 64 -7.50 45.75 -2.51
N VAL A 65 -7.41 44.64 -1.77
CA VAL A 65 -8.58 44.03 -1.13
C VAL A 65 -9.08 44.96 0.00
N PRO A 66 -10.35 45.41 0.00
CA PRO A 66 -10.88 46.25 1.08
C PRO A 66 -10.75 45.59 2.47
N ALA A 67 -10.59 46.40 3.52
CA ALA A 67 -10.48 45.87 4.89
C ALA A 67 -11.87 45.47 5.43
N GLY A 68 -11.93 44.40 6.23
CA GLY A 68 -13.15 43.97 6.93
C GLY A 68 -14.25 43.33 6.07
N ILE A 69 -14.01 43.13 4.77
CA ILE A 69 -14.99 42.49 3.87
C ILE A 69 -14.77 40.99 3.70
N ILE A 70 -13.63 40.45 4.16
CA ILE A 70 -13.33 39.02 4.16
C ILE A 70 -13.33 38.55 5.62
N GLY A 71 -14.17 37.58 5.94
CA GLY A 71 -14.19 36.92 7.23
C GLY A 71 -13.14 35.82 7.26
N GLU A 72 -13.46 34.70 6.62
CA GLU A 72 -12.60 33.52 6.61
C GLU A 72 -12.29 33.01 5.19
N VAL A 73 -11.05 32.58 4.98
CA VAL A 73 -10.58 31.87 3.78
C VAL A 73 -10.16 30.47 4.21
N ARG A 74 -10.93 29.45 3.85
CA ARG A 74 -10.65 28.04 4.12
C ARG A 74 -10.11 27.40 2.85
N MET A 75 -8.94 26.78 2.89
CA MET A 75 -8.34 26.25 1.66
C MET A 75 -7.62 24.92 1.82
N GLY A 76 -7.72 24.07 0.81
CA GLY A 76 -6.89 22.90 0.61
C GLY A 76 -5.97 23.11 -0.59
N THR A 77 -4.83 22.43 -0.58
CA THR A 77 -3.80 22.67 -1.60
C THR A 77 -3.05 21.40 -1.96
N THR A 78 -2.81 21.19 -3.25
CA THR A 78 -1.92 20.12 -3.72
C THR A 78 -0.45 20.53 -3.71
N VAL A 79 -0.07 21.72 -3.20
CA VAL A 79 1.33 22.20 -3.21
C VAL A 79 2.28 21.23 -2.54
N ALA A 80 1.94 20.71 -1.35
CA ALA A 80 2.77 19.71 -0.65
C ALA A 80 2.90 18.42 -1.47
N THR A 81 1.77 17.88 -1.93
CA THR A 81 1.72 16.64 -2.72
C THR A 81 2.51 16.78 -4.02
N ASN A 82 2.36 17.88 -4.75
CA ASN A 82 3.09 18.14 -5.99
C ASN A 82 4.58 18.36 -5.72
N ALA A 83 4.95 19.12 -4.68
CA ALA A 83 6.36 19.28 -4.31
C ALA A 83 7.02 17.94 -3.96
N LEU A 84 6.29 17.03 -3.32
CA LEU A 84 6.75 15.68 -3.00
C LEU A 84 6.90 14.81 -4.26
N LEU A 85 5.89 14.82 -5.14
CA LEU A 85 5.88 14.04 -6.40
C LEU A 85 6.95 14.53 -7.39
N GLU A 86 7.11 15.85 -7.53
CA GLU A 86 8.04 16.49 -8.46
C GLU A 86 9.45 16.69 -7.88
N ARG A 87 9.67 16.28 -6.62
CA ARG A 87 10.93 16.48 -5.89
C ARG A 87 11.38 17.95 -5.85
N LYS A 88 10.44 18.87 -5.57
CA LYS A 88 10.64 20.33 -5.47
C LYS A 88 10.52 20.89 -4.04
N GLY A 89 10.82 20.09 -3.03
CA GLY A 89 10.90 20.55 -1.64
C GLY A 89 12.22 21.23 -1.28
N GLU A 90 12.36 21.58 0.00
CA GLU A 90 13.55 22.26 0.53
C GLU A 90 14.72 21.28 0.68
N ARG A 91 15.91 21.73 0.27
CA ARG A 91 17.14 20.97 0.49
C ARG A 91 17.42 20.80 1.98
N LEU A 92 17.55 19.56 2.45
CA LEU A 92 17.77 19.27 3.88
C LEU A 92 18.92 18.29 4.16
N ALA A 93 19.35 18.30 5.43
CA ALA A 93 20.24 17.30 6.00
C ALA A 93 19.52 16.50 7.11
N LEU A 94 19.84 15.22 7.23
CA LEU A 94 19.39 14.33 8.31
C LEU A 94 20.47 14.25 9.39
N VAL A 95 20.10 14.45 10.65
CA VAL A 95 20.93 14.20 11.82
C VAL A 95 20.40 12.95 12.51
N THR A 96 21.25 11.94 12.70
CA THR A 96 20.85 10.66 13.28
C THR A 96 21.95 10.06 14.18
N THR A 97 21.59 9.00 14.89
CA THR A 97 22.51 8.23 15.72
C THR A 97 23.57 7.55 14.86
N LYS A 98 24.82 7.57 15.31
CA LYS A 98 25.92 6.87 14.63
C LYS A 98 25.64 5.37 14.48
N GLY A 99 25.95 4.86 13.28
CA GLY A 99 25.64 3.50 12.84
C GLY A 99 24.37 3.43 11.99
N PHE A 100 23.61 4.53 11.86
CA PHE A 100 22.28 4.56 11.23
C PHE A 100 22.18 5.51 10.04
N ARG A 101 23.31 5.99 9.50
CA ARG A 101 23.29 6.93 8.35
C ARG A 101 22.47 6.49 7.14
N ASP A 102 22.41 5.18 6.88
CA ASP A 102 21.70 4.62 5.72
C ASP A 102 20.34 4.00 6.11
N ALA A 103 19.89 4.12 7.37
CA ALA A 103 18.70 3.45 7.86
C ALA A 103 17.44 3.76 7.02
N LEU A 104 17.22 5.03 6.65
CA LEU A 104 16.08 5.43 5.83
C LEU A 104 16.22 5.00 4.36
N LYS A 105 17.46 5.06 3.81
CA LYS A 105 17.77 4.62 2.44
C LYS A 105 17.66 3.09 2.28
N ILE A 106 17.99 2.32 3.31
CA ILE A 106 17.78 0.87 3.33
C ILE A 106 16.28 0.59 3.53
N GLY A 107 15.62 1.33 4.42
CA GLY A 107 14.20 1.12 4.74
C GLY A 107 13.98 -0.25 5.37
N TYR A 108 13.02 -1.00 4.83
CA TYR A 108 12.77 -2.39 5.24
C TYR A 108 13.29 -3.41 4.23
N GLN A 109 14.29 -3.05 3.41
CA GLN A 109 15.02 -3.92 2.46
C GLN A 109 14.22 -4.64 1.36
N GLU A 110 12.90 -4.50 1.32
CA GLU A 110 12.04 -5.14 0.34
C GLU A 110 12.03 -4.39 -1.02
N ARG A 111 11.75 -5.13 -2.09
CA ARG A 111 11.41 -4.57 -3.41
C ARG A 111 9.90 -4.58 -3.62
N LYS A 112 9.37 -3.51 -4.21
CA LYS A 112 7.93 -3.36 -4.47
C LYS A 112 7.44 -4.27 -5.60
N ASN A 113 8.21 -4.38 -6.68
CA ASN A 113 7.93 -5.29 -7.77
C ASN A 113 8.91 -6.47 -7.72
N ILE A 114 8.45 -7.64 -7.27
CA ILE A 114 9.31 -8.80 -7.05
C ILE A 114 9.89 -9.42 -8.34
N PHE A 115 9.28 -9.10 -9.49
CA PHE A 115 9.66 -9.62 -10.82
C PHE A 115 10.39 -8.61 -11.69
N ALA A 116 10.66 -7.39 -11.20
CA ALA A 116 11.42 -6.40 -11.95
C ALA A 116 12.88 -6.85 -12.13
N THR A 117 13.39 -6.70 -13.36
CA THR A 117 14.82 -6.89 -13.68
C THR A 117 15.64 -5.72 -13.15
N GLU A 118 15.19 -4.49 -13.42
CA GLU A 118 15.71 -3.26 -12.84
C GLU A 118 14.92 -2.88 -11.58
N ILE A 119 15.57 -2.93 -10.42
CA ILE A 119 14.95 -2.55 -9.15
C ILE A 119 15.14 -1.05 -8.93
N ILE A 120 14.06 -0.29 -8.96
CA ILE A 120 14.07 1.15 -8.67
C ILE A 120 13.66 1.39 -7.22
N LYS A 121 14.60 1.92 -6.42
CA LYS A 121 14.32 2.40 -5.05
C LYS A 121 13.85 3.86 -5.11
N PRO A 122 12.92 4.27 -4.22
CA PRO A 122 12.59 5.68 -4.07
C PRO A 122 13.85 6.51 -3.75
N GLU A 123 13.92 7.70 -4.34
CA GLU A 123 15.00 8.65 -4.06
C GLU A 123 14.84 9.22 -2.63
N ALA A 124 15.95 9.39 -1.93
CA ALA A 124 15.95 10.01 -0.61
C ALA A 124 15.65 11.51 -0.74
N LEU A 125 14.86 12.06 0.18
CA LEU A 125 14.54 13.50 0.21
C LEU A 125 15.67 14.37 0.80
N TYR A 126 16.70 13.74 1.38
CA TYR A 126 17.82 14.41 2.03
C TYR A 126 19.12 14.20 1.25
N ASP A 127 19.99 15.21 1.24
CA ASP A 127 21.25 15.17 0.48
C ASP A 127 22.44 14.74 1.35
N LYS A 128 22.33 14.93 2.66
CA LYS A 128 23.42 14.76 3.61
C LYS A 128 22.92 14.11 4.89
N VAL A 129 23.74 13.24 5.44
CA VAL A 129 23.53 12.64 6.75
C VAL A 129 24.68 12.99 7.67
N VAL A 130 24.36 13.39 8.90
CA VAL A 130 25.29 13.61 10.00
C VAL A 130 24.98 12.59 11.08
N GLU A 131 25.99 11.80 11.43
CA GLU A 131 25.94 10.86 12.53
C GLU A 131 26.53 11.52 13.79
N LEU A 132 25.80 11.48 14.90
CA LEU A 132 26.29 11.90 16.20
C LEU A 132 26.62 10.65 17.04
N ASP A 133 27.68 10.74 17.86
CA ASP A 133 28.16 9.63 18.70
C ASP A 133 27.42 9.64 20.06
N GLU A 134 26.10 9.49 20.04
CA GLU A 134 25.22 9.34 21.20
C GLU A 134 24.43 8.02 21.12
N ARG A 135 23.94 7.51 22.26
CA ARG A 135 23.09 6.32 22.28
C ARG A 135 22.25 6.23 23.55
N VAL A 136 20.94 6.03 23.37
CA VAL A 136 19.99 5.64 24.41
C VAL A 136 19.45 4.26 24.07
N ARG A 137 19.26 3.39 25.07
CA ARG A 137 18.70 2.03 24.91
C ARG A 137 17.17 2.04 25.04
N ALA A 138 16.52 0.95 24.65
CA ALA A 138 15.05 0.79 24.72
C ALA A 138 14.47 0.93 26.15
N ASP A 139 15.30 0.71 27.18
CA ASP A 139 14.95 0.86 28.60
C ASP A 139 15.23 2.26 29.17
N GLY A 140 15.80 3.17 28.39
CA GLY A 140 16.16 4.54 28.80
C GLY A 140 17.58 4.70 29.31
N THR A 141 18.38 3.62 29.37
CA THR A 141 19.80 3.70 29.73
C THR A 141 20.56 4.52 28.70
N VAL A 142 21.26 5.56 29.14
CA VAL A 142 22.17 6.36 28.30
C VAL A 142 23.50 5.61 28.15
N GLU A 143 23.62 4.81 27.09
CA GLU A 143 24.84 4.08 26.75
C GLU A 143 25.98 5.04 26.38
N LYS A 144 25.64 6.12 25.68
CA LYS A 144 26.59 7.14 25.26
C LYS A 144 25.92 8.51 25.30
N ALA A 145 26.44 9.39 26.16
CA ALA A 145 25.93 10.75 26.29
C ALA A 145 26.21 11.59 25.03
N LEU A 146 25.29 12.51 24.71
CA LEU A 146 25.48 13.47 23.62
C LEU A 146 26.63 14.44 23.91
N ALA A 147 27.60 14.52 23.00
CA ALA A 147 28.67 15.50 23.06
C ALA A 147 28.24 16.82 22.40
N LEU A 148 27.75 17.78 23.19
CA LEU A 148 27.19 19.05 22.71
C LEU A 148 28.14 19.84 21.77
N ALA A 149 29.45 19.85 22.07
CA ALA A 149 30.43 20.57 21.26
C ALA A 149 30.61 19.95 19.85
N GLU A 150 30.55 18.62 19.73
CA GLU A 150 30.62 17.96 18.42
C GLU A 150 29.31 18.13 17.64
N ALA A 151 28.16 18.10 18.32
CA ALA A 151 26.87 18.40 17.71
C ALA A 151 26.84 19.83 17.14
N GLU A 152 27.26 20.82 17.94
CA GLU A 152 27.34 22.22 17.48
C GLU A 152 28.28 22.38 16.28
N LYS A 153 29.47 21.76 16.33
CA LYS A 153 30.43 21.78 15.22
C LYS A 153 29.85 21.18 13.95
N ALA A 154 29.16 20.04 14.05
CA ALA A 154 28.54 19.39 12.91
C ALA A 154 27.41 20.25 12.31
N LEU A 155 26.56 20.85 13.14
CA LEU A 155 25.48 21.74 12.71
C LEU A 155 26.02 23.05 12.08
N ARG A 156 27.12 23.62 12.61
CA ARG A 156 27.80 24.76 11.98
C ARG A 156 28.35 24.43 10.60
N ALA A 157 28.89 23.22 10.41
CA ALA A 157 29.34 22.76 9.10
C ALA A 157 28.19 22.67 8.10
N LEU A 158 27.05 22.08 8.49
CA LEU A 158 25.84 22.05 7.66
C LEU A 158 25.37 23.46 7.28
N LYS A 159 25.37 24.40 8.23
CA LYS A 159 24.99 25.80 7.94
C LYS A 159 25.94 26.45 6.94
N ALA A 160 27.24 26.19 7.06
CA ALA A 160 28.26 26.69 6.13
C ALA A 160 28.15 26.07 4.73
N GLU A 161 27.68 24.83 4.61
CA GLU A 161 27.34 24.16 3.34
C GLU A 161 26.02 24.66 2.71
N GLY A 162 25.32 25.58 3.38
CA GLY A 162 24.10 26.23 2.87
C GLY A 162 22.80 25.51 3.22
N TYR A 163 22.81 24.51 4.11
CA TYR A 163 21.59 23.87 4.57
C TYR A 163 20.77 24.83 5.45
N LYS A 164 19.48 24.95 5.13
CA LYS A 164 18.51 25.78 5.86
C LYS A 164 17.50 24.95 6.64
N SER A 165 17.23 23.73 6.16
CA SER A 165 16.34 22.76 6.78
C SER A 165 17.12 21.55 7.29
N ILE A 166 16.76 21.06 8.46
CA ILE A 166 17.28 19.80 9.01
C ILE A 166 16.16 18.94 9.61
N ALA A 167 16.34 17.63 9.49
CA ALA A 167 15.56 16.62 10.20
C ALA A 167 16.45 15.95 11.26
N ILE A 168 15.95 15.78 12.48
CA ILE A 168 16.67 15.12 13.58
C ILE A 168 15.89 13.87 13.98
N ALA A 169 16.49 12.69 13.85
CA ALA A 169 15.87 11.41 14.22
C ALA A 169 16.89 10.47 14.89
N LEU A 170 16.80 10.34 16.22
CA LEU A 170 17.67 9.48 17.02
C LEU A 170 16.95 8.20 17.48
N MET A 171 17.73 7.14 17.76
CA MET A 171 17.21 5.89 18.31
C MET A 171 16.54 6.09 19.68
N HIS A 172 15.35 5.51 19.83
CA HIS A 172 14.47 5.54 21.01
C HIS A 172 14.02 6.93 21.47
N ALA A 173 14.22 7.97 20.65
CA ALA A 173 13.85 9.35 21.00
C ALA A 173 12.33 9.56 21.17
N TYR A 174 11.49 8.70 20.57
CA TYR A 174 10.04 8.72 20.77
C TYR A 174 9.64 8.59 22.25
N LYS A 175 10.49 7.93 23.07
CA LYS A 175 10.28 7.73 24.51
C LYS A 175 11.29 8.50 25.35
N PHE A 176 12.52 8.69 24.86
CA PHE A 176 13.62 9.35 25.59
C PHE A 176 14.20 10.52 24.77
N PRO A 177 13.51 11.66 24.68
CA PRO A 177 13.81 12.72 23.69
C PRO A 177 14.97 13.66 24.07
N ALA A 178 15.58 13.50 25.25
CA ALA A 178 16.50 14.50 25.82
C ALA A 178 17.64 14.93 24.89
N HIS A 179 18.23 13.99 24.13
CA HIS A 179 19.29 14.32 23.17
C HIS A 179 18.76 15.08 21.95
N GLU A 180 17.59 14.72 21.43
CA GLU A 180 16.98 15.44 20.31
C GLU A 180 16.65 16.90 20.67
N ILE A 181 16.15 17.13 21.89
CA ILE A 181 15.82 18.46 22.41
C ILE A 181 17.07 19.38 22.40
N GLU A 182 18.21 18.89 22.87
CA GLU A 182 19.45 19.69 22.88
C GLU A 182 19.98 19.97 21.47
N ILE A 183 19.94 18.99 20.56
CA ILE A 183 20.35 19.20 19.16
C ILE A 183 19.44 20.23 18.48
N ALA A 184 18.13 20.12 18.70
CA ALA A 184 17.15 21.06 18.16
C ALA A 184 17.37 22.49 18.69
N ARG A 185 17.66 22.64 19.98
CA ARG A 185 18.02 23.93 20.58
C ARG A 185 19.25 24.53 19.91
N ILE A 186 20.34 23.77 19.76
CA ILE A 186 21.57 24.23 19.10
C ILE A 186 21.28 24.63 17.64
N ALA A 187 20.50 23.84 16.90
CA ALA A 187 20.15 24.16 15.52
C ALA A 187 19.34 25.46 15.41
N ARG A 188 18.35 25.66 16.30
CA ARG A 188 17.57 26.89 16.37
C ARG A 188 18.46 28.09 16.71
N ASP A 189 19.37 27.96 17.67
CA ASP A 189 20.34 28.99 18.06
C ASP A 189 21.31 29.37 16.91
N LEU A 190 21.63 28.42 16.03
CA LEU A 190 22.44 28.64 14.82
C LEU A 190 21.64 29.25 13.65
N GLY A 191 20.33 29.44 13.81
CA GLY A 191 19.47 30.07 12.82
C GLY A 191 19.10 29.20 11.63
N PHE A 192 18.94 27.88 11.81
CA PHE A 192 18.25 27.05 10.80
C PHE A 192 16.80 27.52 10.63
N GLU A 193 16.34 27.64 9.38
CA GLU A 193 14.98 28.15 9.07
C GLU A 193 13.90 27.09 9.34
N GLN A 194 14.27 25.82 9.23
CA GLN A 194 13.42 24.68 9.58
C GLN A 194 14.22 23.65 10.37
N VAL A 195 13.68 23.25 11.52
CA VAL A 195 14.21 22.19 12.37
C VAL A 195 13.05 21.27 12.72
N SER A 196 13.03 20.08 12.12
CA SER A 196 11.99 19.07 12.38
C SER A 196 12.59 17.97 13.25
N VAL A 197 11.94 17.67 14.37
CA VAL A 197 12.48 16.80 15.43
C VAL A 197 11.58 15.60 15.60
N SER A 198 12.14 14.39 15.59
CA SER A 198 11.34 13.19 15.37
C SER A 198 10.36 12.88 16.49
N HIS A 199 10.72 13.14 17.76
CA HIS A 199 9.78 13.00 18.88
C HIS A 199 8.66 14.05 18.91
N GLU A 200 8.83 15.20 18.24
CA GLU A 200 7.79 16.22 18.11
C GLU A 200 6.86 15.89 16.93
N VAL A 201 7.43 15.46 15.81
CA VAL A 201 6.71 15.23 14.54
C VAL A 201 5.93 13.92 14.55
N SER A 202 6.51 12.84 15.09
CA SER A 202 5.90 11.50 15.14
C SER A 202 6.36 10.75 16.41
N PRO A 203 5.73 10.99 17.59
CA PRO A 203 6.13 10.45 18.90
C PRO A 203 5.81 8.95 19.09
N LEU A 204 6.04 8.13 18.06
CA LEU A 204 5.75 6.69 18.03
C LEU A 204 7.03 5.88 17.75
N ILE A 205 7.07 4.65 18.28
CA ILE A 205 8.14 3.67 18.04
C ILE A 205 8.24 3.30 16.55
N LYS A 206 9.42 2.91 16.08
CA LYS A 206 9.88 2.58 14.71
C LYS A 206 10.71 3.70 14.10
N LEU A 207 12.05 3.56 14.13
CA LEU A 207 12.99 4.58 13.65
C LEU A 207 12.77 4.91 12.18
N VAL A 208 12.57 3.91 11.31
CA VAL A 208 12.51 4.12 9.86
C VAL A 208 11.30 4.99 9.51
N GLY A 209 10.10 4.58 9.94
CA GLY A 209 8.89 5.33 9.64
C GLY A 209 8.80 6.68 10.35
N ARG A 210 9.31 6.78 11.59
CA ARG A 210 9.40 8.07 12.31
C ARG A 210 10.39 9.01 11.61
N GLY A 211 11.55 8.51 11.20
CA GLY A 211 12.57 9.27 10.50
C GLY A 211 12.10 9.77 9.14
N ASP A 212 11.47 8.94 8.31
CA ASP A 212 10.91 9.36 7.02
C ASP A 212 9.85 10.46 7.18
N THR A 213 8.97 10.35 8.18
CA THR A 213 7.96 11.38 8.49
C THR A 213 8.63 12.72 8.88
N THR A 214 9.70 12.65 9.66
CA THR A 214 10.48 13.83 10.09
C THR A 214 11.19 14.50 8.90
N VAL A 215 11.72 13.69 7.99
CA VAL A 215 12.33 14.15 6.74
C VAL A 215 11.30 14.81 5.83
N VAL A 216 10.12 14.20 5.67
CA VAL A 216 9.00 14.75 4.90
C VAL A 216 8.57 16.11 5.44
N ASP A 217 8.45 16.25 6.76
CA ASP A 217 8.11 17.53 7.36
C ASP A 217 9.18 18.60 7.07
N ALA A 218 10.46 18.28 7.30
CA ALA A 218 11.57 19.17 7.02
C ALA A 218 11.67 19.57 5.53
N TYR A 219 11.28 18.68 4.62
CA TYR A 219 11.29 18.90 3.19
C TYR A 219 10.15 19.81 2.72
N LEU A 220 8.94 19.64 3.27
CA LEU A 220 7.72 20.28 2.78
C LEU A 220 7.33 21.54 3.55
N SER A 221 7.58 21.61 4.86
CA SER A 221 7.21 22.76 5.71
C SER A 221 7.71 24.11 5.15
N PRO A 222 8.94 24.25 4.64
CA PRO A 222 9.41 25.52 4.05
C PRO A 222 8.67 25.93 2.78
N VAL A 223 8.29 24.96 1.93
CA VAL A 223 7.50 25.22 0.71
C VAL A 223 6.13 25.76 1.08
N LEU A 224 5.50 25.14 2.09
CA LEU A 224 4.19 25.55 2.58
C LEU A 224 4.23 26.94 3.21
N ARG A 225 5.23 27.23 4.06
CA ARG A 225 5.37 28.59 4.63
C ARG A 225 5.50 29.67 3.57
N ARG A 226 6.23 29.41 2.48
CA ARG A 226 6.32 30.35 1.35
C ARG A 226 4.97 30.54 0.66
N TYR A 227 4.23 29.46 0.45
CA TYR A 227 2.90 29.53 -0.17
C TYR A 227 1.91 30.28 0.72
N VAL A 228 1.87 29.95 2.01
CA VAL A 228 1.08 30.62 3.04
C VAL A 228 1.41 32.11 3.07
N ALA A 229 2.69 32.47 3.12
CA ALA A 229 3.12 33.87 3.12
C ALA A 229 2.67 34.60 1.85
N GLN A 230 2.78 33.98 0.67
CA GLN A 230 2.29 34.58 -0.58
C GLN A 230 0.78 34.87 -0.54
N VAL A 231 -0.03 33.91 -0.10
CA VAL A 231 -1.48 34.09 0.01
C VAL A 231 -1.81 35.19 1.03
N SER A 232 -1.16 35.18 2.19
CA SER A 232 -1.35 36.19 3.24
C SER A 232 -0.94 37.60 2.79
N ASP A 233 0.15 37.73 2.03
CA ASP A 233 0.64 39.00 1.49
C ASP A 233 -0.30 39.53 0.39
N GLU A 234 -0.78 38.67 -0.52
CA GLU A 234 -1.68 39.09 -1.60
C GLU A 234 -3.09 39.44 -1.09
N LEU A 235 -3.52 38.84 0.03
CA LEU A 235 -4.74 39.22 0.75
C LEU A 235 -4.54 40.36 1.74
N ASP A 236 -3.29 40.75 2.02
CA ASP A 236 -2.94 41.80 2.99
C ASP A 236 -3.62 41.52 4.35
N VAL A 237 -3.40 40.31 4.88
CA VAL A 237 -4.09 39.78 6.08
C VAL A 237 -3.95 40.71 7.28
N GLU A 238 -2.78 41.34 7.48
CA GLU A 238 -2.55 42.30 8.56
C GLU A 238 -3.52 43.50 8.50
N ARG A 239 -3.78 44.05 7.31
CA ARG A 239 -4.72 45.17 7.15
C ARG A 239 -6.17 44.71 7.03
N THR A 240 -6.43 43.59 6.38
CA THR A 240 -7.79 43.13 6.08
C THR A 240 -8.45 42.44 7.27
N GLY A 241 -7.65 41.83 8.15
CA GLY A 241 -8.13 40.99 9.25
C GLY A 241 -8.66 39.64 8.79
N ALA A 242 -8.41 39.25 7.53
CA ALA A 242 -8.90 38.00 6.97
C ALA A 242 -8.27 36.79 7.68
N ARG A 243 -9.10 35.85 8.14
CA ARG A 243 -8.61 34.62 8.76
C ARG A 243 -8.32 33.57 7.69
N VAL A 244 -7.07 33.13 7.56
CA VAL A 244 -6.67 32.11 6.57
C VAL A 244 -6.44 30.77 7.26
N MET A 245 -7.19 29.75 6.83
CA MET A 245 -7.21 28.41 7.39
C MET A 245 -6.89 27.38 6.32
N PHE A 246 -6.08 26.37 6.68
CA PHE A 246 -5.67 25.31 5.77
C PHE A 246 -6.25 23.96 6.19
N MET A 247 -6.70 23.20 5.20
CA MET A 247 -7.13 21.81 5.37
C MET A 247 -5.92 20.94 5.66
N MET A 248 -6.03 20.07 6.66
CA MET A 248 -5.06 19.04 6.97
C MET A 248 -5.46 17.70 6.36
N SER A 249 -4.47 16.83 6.14
CA SER A 249 -4.64 15.46 5.66
C SER A 249 -5.60 14.64 6.53
N SER A 250 -5.76 15.00 7.81
CA SER A 250 -6.64 14.34 8.79
C SER A 250 -8.13 14.73 8.67
N GLY A 251 -8.46 15.70 7.79
CA GLY A 251 -9.83 16.19 7.55
C GLY A 251 -10.26 17.37 8.42
N GLY A 252 -9.34 17.94 9.22
CA GLY A 252 -9.59 19.16 10.00
C GLY A 252 -8.93 20.41 9.40
N LEU A 253 -9.40 21.58 9.79
CA LEU A 253 -8.75 22.86 9.49
C LEU A 253 -7.76 23.24 10.59
N THR A 254 -6.69 23.93 10.21
CA THR A 254 -5.75 24.59 11.13
C THR A 254 -5.35 25.96 10.62
N ALA A 255 -4.89 26.84 11.51
CA ALA A 255 -4.38 28.14 11.14
C ALA A 255 -3.12 28.03 10.27
N ALA A 256 -2.96 29.03 9.40
CA ALA A 256 -1.85 29.13 8.44
C ALA A 256 -0.44 28.96 9.03
N ASP A 257 -0.22 29.43 10.26
CA ASP A 257 1.06 29.37 10.98
C ASP A 257 1.33 28.01 11.65
N LEU A 258 0.29 27.22 11.90
CA LEU A 258 0.36 25.86 12.45
C LEU A 258 0.43 24.78 11.36
N PHE A 259 0.29 25.15 10.09
CA PHE A 259 0.24 24.20 8.98
C PHE A 259 1.62 23.62 8.65
N GLN A 260 1.79 22.32 8.90
CA GLN A 260 3.06 21.60 8.75
C GLN A 260 3.09 20.69 7.50
N GLY A 261 4.30 20.38 7.05
CA GLY A 261 4.58 19.55 5.88
C GLY A 261 3.94 18.16 5.95
N LYS A 262 4.02 17.51 7.11
CA LYS A 262 3.42 16.17 7.31
C LYS A 262 1.89 16.15 7.20
N ASP A 263 1.24 17.26 7.53
CA ASP A 263 -0.23 17.38 7.61
C ASP A 263 -0.85 17.95 6.33
N ALA A 264 -0.04 18.26 5.31
CA ALA A 264 -0.53 18.91 4.09
C ALA A 264 -0.73 17.95 2.91
N ILE A 265 -0.21 16.72 3.02
CA ILE A 265 -0.18 15.73 1.94
C ILE A 265 -1.61 15.23 1.68
N LEU A 266 -2.13 15.42 0.47
CA LEU A 266 -3.52 15.09 0.10
C LEU A 266 -4.58 15.93 0.83
N SER A 267 -4.23 17.09 1.38
CA SER A 267 -5.17 17.97 2.09
C SER A 267 -6.39 18.39 1.24
N GLY A 268 -6.21 18.68 -0.05
CA GLY A 268 -7.33 19.01 -0.95
C GLY A 268 -8.38 17.89 -1.01
N LEU A 269 -7.92 16.64 -1.14
CA LEU A 269 -8.78 15.45 -1.19
C LEU A 269 -9.47 15.18 0.16
N ALA A 270 -8.84 15.50 1.28
CA ALA A 270 -9.46 15.40 2.60
C ALA A 270 -10.71 16.31 2.70
N GLY A 271 -10.68 17.49 2.06
CA GLY A 271 -11.87 18.34 1.89
C GLY A 271 -13.00 17.64 1.15
N GLY A 272 -12.69 16.88 0.10
CA GLY A 272 -13.66 16.02 -0.60
C GLY A 272 -14.31 14.98 0.31
N VAL A 273 -13.55 14.40 1.23
CA VAL A 273 -14.08 13.43 2.22
C VAL A 273 -14.96 14.08 3.28
N VAL A 274 -14.66 15.31 3.69
CA VAL A 274 -15.58 16.07 4.55
C VAL A 274 -16.87 16.39 3.78
N GLY A 275 -16.73 16.84 2.53
CA GLY A 275 -17.85 17.17 1.66
C GLY A 275 -18.80 15.99 1.44
N LEU A 276 -18.25 14.80 1.12
CA LEU A 276 -19.07 13.61 0.90
C LEU A 276 -19.79 13.14 2.16
N ALA A 277 -19.14 13.23 3.33
CA ALA A 277 -19.74 12.79 4.58
C ALA A 277 -20.91 13.69 4.98
N ARG A 278 -20.66 15.01 5.01
CA ARG A 278 -21.65 16.01 5.43
C ARG A 278 -22.84 16.12 4.48
N THR A 279 -22.59 16.06 3.17
CA THR A 279 -23.70 16.03 2.19
C THR A 279 -24.47 14.72 2.21
N GLY A 280 -23.80 13.59 2.49
CA GLY A 280 -24.45 12.30 2.74
C GLY A 280 -25.40 12.37 3.93
N GLU A 281 -24.91 12.83 5.09
CA GLU A 281 -25.71 13.03 6.31
C GLU A 281 -26.92 13.92 6.06
N THR A 282 -26.72 15.06 5.41
CA THR A 282 -27.80 16.02 5.08
C THR A 282 -28.83 15.43 4.12
N ALA A 283 -28.39 14.58 3.18
CA ALA A 283 -29.26 13.86 2.26
C ALA A 283 -29.98 12.64 2.90
N GLY A 284 -29.71 12.32 4.17
CA GLY A 284 -30.29 11.18 4.87
C GLY A 284 -29.54 9.84 4.64
N PHE A 285 -28.32 9.89 4.11
CA PHE A 285 -27.44 8.73 3.92
C PHE A 285 -26.30 8.75 4.94
N GLY A 286 -26.44 8.02 6.05
CA GLY A 286 -25.36 7.87 7.04
C GLY A 286 -24.20 6.96 6.59
N GLN A 287 -24.36 6.26 5.47
CA GLN A 287 -23.41 5.30 4.91
C GLN A 287 -23.16 5.62 3.44
N VAL A 288 -21.98 6.13 3.12
CA VAL A 288 -21.64 6.56 1.75
C VAL A 288 -20.27 6.07 1.28
N ILE A 289 -20.18 5.79 -0.01
CA ILE A 289 -18.93 5.59 -0.73
C ILE A 289 -18.66 6.83 -1.57
N GLY A 290 -17.54 7.49 -1.31
CA GLY A 290 -17.03 8.59 -2.10
C GLY A 290 -16.51 8.13 -3.45
N PHE A 291 -16.89 8.85 -4.50
CA PHE A 291 -16.41 8.65 -5.85
C PHE A 291 -16.14 10.02 -6.49
N ASP A 292 -14.90 10.50 -6.36
CA ASP A 292 -14.42 11.73 -7.00
C ASP A 292 -13.70 11.37 -8.29
N MET A 293 -14.25 11.74 -9.45
CA MET A 293 -13.54 11.54 -10.72
C MET A 293 -13.21 12.87 -11.38
N GLY A 294 -11.91 13.14 -11.46
CA GLY A 294 -11.33 14.29 -12.12
C GLY A 294 -10.83 14.00 -13.54
N GLY A 295 -9.95 14.89 -14.03
CA GLY A 295 -9.30 14.74 -15.33
C GLY A 295 -8.15 13.73 -15.33
N THR A 296 -7.47 13.51 -14.21
CA THR A 296 -6.26 12.67 -14.15
C THR A 296 -6.46 11.37 -13.38
N SER A 297 -7.31 11.40 -12.36
CA SER A 297 -7.48 10.33 -11.39
C SER A 297 -8.93 10.22 -10.94
N THR A 298 -9.21 9.10 -10.26
CA THR A 298 -10.39 8.93 -9.41
C THR A 298 -9.92 8.72 -7.98
N ASP A 299 -10.51 9.45 -7.04
CA ASP A 299 -10.28 9.35 -5.60
C ASP A 299 -11.51 8.75 -4.92
N VAL A 300 -11.30 7.70 -4.12
CA VAL A 300 -12.39 7.00 -3.43
C VAL A 300 -12.17 7.01 -1.92
N ALA A 301 -13.26 7.14 -1.17
CA ALA A 301 -13.26 7.13 0.30
C ALA A 301 -14.52 6.43 0.84
N HIS A 302 -14.45 5.92 2.06
CA HIS A 302 -15.57 5.26 2.75
C HIS A 302 -15.96 6.06 3.99
N PHE A 303 -17.26 6.18 4.25
CA PHE A 303 -17.79 6.83 5.44
C PHE A 303 -19.00 6.04 5.98
N ASP A 304 -18.93 5.73 7.28
CA ASP A 304 -19.97 5.01 8.04
C ASP A 304 -20.09 5.65 9.44
N GLY A 305 -20.57 6.89 9.48
CA GLY A 305 -20.71 7.70 10.71
C GLY A 305 -19.40 8.30 11.25
N GLU A 306 -18.24 7.77 10.88
CA GLU A 306 -16.92 8.31 11.24
C GLU A 306 -15.96 8.35 10.04
N TYR A 307 -14.96 9.23 10.13
CA TYR A 307 -13.91 9.36 9.13
C TYR A 307 -12.88 8.23 9.26
N GLU A 308 -12.70 7.44 8.21
CA GLU A 308 -11.60 6.47 8.17
C GLU A 308 -10.25 7.16 7.99
N ARG A 309 -9.28 6.79 8.84
CA ARG A 309 -7.92 7.31 8.79
C ARG A 309 -6.91 6.17 8.69
N ALA A 310 -5.86 6.39 7.92
CA ALA A 310 -4.65 5.57 7.89
C ALA A 310 -3.54 6.29 8.67
N PHE A 311 -2.83 5.53 9.50
CA PHE A 311 -1.74 6.04 10.31
C PHE A 311 -0.38 5.89 9.64
N GLU A 312 -0.20 4.83 8.84
CA GLU A 312 1.00 4.61 8.04
C GLU A 312 0.57 4.57 6.57
N THR A 313 1.11 5.52 5.79
CA THR A 313 0.85 5.64 4.36
C THR A 313 2.16 5.74 3.60
N GLU A 314 2.11 5.49 2.30
CA GLU A 314 3.24 5.71 1.42
C GLU A 314 2.79 6.60 0.26
N VAL A 315 3.45 7.75 0.10
CA VAL A 315 3.13 8.74 -0.93
C VAL A 315 4.42 9.07 -1.70
N ALA A 316 4.38 8.96 -3.03
CA ALA A 316 5.56 9.16 -3.89
C ALA A 316 6.77 8.27 -3.48
N GLY A 317 6.49 7.08 -2.96
CA GLY A 317 7.51 6.15 -2.46
C GLY A 317 8.13 6.53 -1.11
N VAL A 318 7.62 7.57 -0.43
CA VAL A 318 8.06 8.00 0.89
C VAL A 318 7.03 7.58 1.94
N ARG A 319 7.50 6.97 3.03
CA ARG A 319 6.66 6.49 4.13
C ARG A 319 6.30 7.66 5.04
N VAL A 320 5.04 7.79 5.41
CA VAL A 320 4.56 8.83 6.31
C VAL A 320 3.72 8.21 7.41
N ARG A 321 4.06 8.54 8.66
CA ARG A 321 3.37 8.11 9.89
C ARG A 321 2.63 9.28 10.52
N ALA A 322 1.57 9.71 9.84
CA ALA A 322 0.69 10.78 10.31
C ALA A 322 -0.76 10.38 10.01
N PRO A 323 -1.74 10.79 10.85
CA PRO A 323 -3.15 10.54 10.57
C PRO A 323 -3.56 11.20 9.25
N MET A 324 -3.92 10.39 8.27
CA MET A 324 -4.45 10.86 7.00
C MET A 324 -5.80 10.22 6.74
N MET A 325 -6.73 10.99 6.20
CA MET A 325 -7.97 10.44 5.66
C MET A 325 -7.63 9.34 4.67
N LEU A 326 -8.25 8.19 4.85
CA LEU A 326 -8.00 7.06 3.99
C LEU A 326 -8.66 7.31 2.63
N ILE A 327 -7.86 7.82 1.71
CA ILE A 327 -8.24 8.06 0.33
C ILE A 327 -7.45 7.10 -0.53
N HIS A 328 -8.13 6.39 -1.41
CA HIS A 328 -7.48 5.56 -2.41
C HIS A 328 -7.62 6.21 -3.78
N THR A 329 -6.49 6.57 -4.37
CA THR A 329 -6.42 7.17 -5.71
C THR A 329 -6.09 6.10 -6.73
N VAL A 330 -6.84 6.07 -7.83
CA VAL A 330 -6.54 5.27 -9.01
C VAL A 330 -6.32 6.18 -10.21
N ALA A 331 -5.37 5.79 -11.08
CA ALA A 331 -5.05 6.51 -12.32
C ALA A 331 -6.10 6.28 -13.43
N ALA A 332 -7.37 6.48 -13.07
CA ALA A 332 -8.53 6.39 -13.95
C ALA A 332 -9.29 7.71 -13.86
N GLY A 333 -8.97 8.68 -14.71
CA GLY A 333 -9.69 9.95 -14.84
C GLY A 333 -10.16 10.18 -16.28
N GLY A 334 -10.81 11.31 -16.54
CA GLY A 334 -11.26 11.65 -17.89
C GLY A 334 -10.14 11.70 -18.94
N GLY A 335 -8.90 11.96 -18.52
CA GLY A 335 -7.71 12.05 -19.36
C GLY A 335 -6.88 10.77 -19.41
N SER A 336 -7.27 9.68 -18.74
CA SER A 336 -6.53 8.41 -18.82
C SER A 336 -6.49 7.90 -20.25
N ILE A 337 -5.29 7.56 -20.73
CA ILE A 337 -5.01 7.22 -22.13
C ILE A 337 -5.53 5.82 -22.46
N LEU A 338 -6.06 5.64 -23.66
CA LEU A 338 -6.58 4.35 -24.16
C LEU A 338 -5.49 3.63 -24.96
N HIS A 339 -5.15 2.41 -24.54
CA HIS A 339 -4.09 1.59 -25.14
C HIS A 339 -4.66 0.30 -25.74
N TYR A 340 -4.14 -0.11 -26.88
CA TYR A 340 -4.39 -1.42 -27.49
C TYR A 340 -3.07 -2.06 -27.91
N GLU A 341 -2.66 -3.12 -27.21
CA GLU A 341 -1.40 -3.83 -27.48
C GLU A 341 -1.57 -5.34 -27.27
N ALA A 342 -0.96 -6.14 -28.14
CA ALA A 342 -0.98 -7.62 -28.06
C ALA A 342 -2.38 -8.25 -27.85
N GLY A 343 -3.41 -7.66 -28.47
CA GLY A 343 -4.80 -8.11 -28.38
C GLY A 343 -5.55 -7.70 -27.12
N ARG A 344 -4.98 -6.83 -26.26
CA ARG A 344 -5.58 -6.40 -24.99
C ARG A 344 -5.92 -4.91 -25.00
N PHE A 345 -7.00 -4.58 -24.32
CA PHE A 345 -7.44 -3.20 -24.07
C PHE A 345 -6.93 -2.78 -22.70
N ARG A 346 -6.40 -1.56 -22.58
CA ARG A 346 -5.95 -1.00 -21.31
C ARG A 346 -6.32 0.49 -21.23
N VAL A 347 -6.62 0.97 -20.02
CA VAL A 347 -6.86 2.38 -19.73
C VAL A 347 -5.86 2.85 -18.68
N GLY A 348 -5.07 3.87 -18.99
CA GLY A 348 -4.01 4.40 -18.13
C GLY A 348 -2.84 3.43 -17.89
N PRO A 349 -1.96 3.72 -16.91
CA PRO A 349 -2.09 4.74 -15.85
C PRO A 349 -1.71 6.17 -16.30
N ASP A 350 -1.09 6.30 -17.46
CA ASP A 350 -0.73 7.57 -18.07
C ASP A 350 -1.97 8.40 -18.42
N SER A 351 -1.83 9.72 -18.26
CA SER A 351 -2.91 10.70 -18.46
C SER A 351 -2.48 11.76 -19.44
N ALA A 352 -3.39 12.15 -20.31
CA ALA A 352 -3.21 13.29 -21.21
C ALA A 352 -3.28 14.64 -20.48
N GLY A 353 -3.75 14.68 -19.22
CA GLY A 353 -3.90 15.89 -18.42
C GLY A 353 -4.80 16.94 -19.09
N ALA A 354 -4.45 18.22 -18.93
CA ALA A 354 -5.11 19.32 -19.65
C ALA A 354 -4.32 19.80 -20.88
N ASN A 355 -3.03 19.48 -20.95
CA ASN A 355 -2.14 19.82 -22.07
C ASN A 355 -1.11 18.69 -22.29
N PRO A 356 -1.10 18.01 -23.45
CA PRO A 356 -1.95 18.26 -24.62
C PRO A 356 -3.44 17.92 -24.40
N GLY A 357 -3.79 17.22 -23.32
CA GLY A 357 -5.18 16.84 -23.03
C GLY A 357 -5.72 15.75 -23.96
N PRO A 358 -6.96 15.27 -23.73
CA PRO A 358 -7.66 14.36 -24.65
C PRO A 358 -7.66 14.87 -26.10
N ALA A 359 -7.79 13.97 -27.08
CA ALA A 359 -7.77 14.32 -28.50
C ALA A 359 -8.82 15.39 -28.85
N CYS A 360 -9.98 15.38 -28.18
CA CYS A 360 -11.04 16.36 -28.35
C CYS A 360 -10.68 17.79 -27.89
N TYR A 361 -9.56 18.01 -27.17
CA TYR A 361 -9.14 19.33 -26.66
C TYR A 361 -8.39 20.17 -27.70
N ARG A 362 -8.15 19.64 -28.91
CA ARG A 362 -7.53 20.36 -30.06
C ARG A 362 -6.05 20.75 -29.88
N ASN A 363 -5.34 20.07 -28.98
CA ASN A 363 -3.91 20.32 -28.72
C ASN A 363 -3.01 19.12 -29.10
N GLY A 364 -3.50 18.22 -29.97
CA GLY A 364 -2.71 17.11 -30.51
C GLY A 364 -2.51 15.92 -29.57
N GLY A 365 -3.35 15.78 -28.55
CA GLY A 365 -3.25 14.68 -27.59
C GLY A 365 -3.85 13.34 -28.05
N PRO A 366 -3.64 12.26 -27.27
CA PRO A 366 -4.06 10.90 -27.58
C PRO A 366 -5.55 10.65 -27.27
N LEU A 367 -6.07 9.49 -27.68
CA LEU A 367 -7.39 9.02 -27.23
C LEU A 367 -7.39 8.80 -25.72
N ALA A 368 -8.39 9.36 -25.03
CA ALA A 368 -8.60 9.23 -23.59
C ALA A 368 -10.06 8.87 -23.24
N VAL A 369 -10.35 8.61 -21.96
CA VAL A 369 -11.71 8.30 -21.46
C VAL A 369 -12.74 9.37 -21.84
N THR A 370 -12.36 10.65 -21.83
CA THR A 370 -13.22 11.77 -22.27
C THR A 370 -13.58 11.63 -23.74
N ASP A 371 -12.62 11.22 -24.59
CA ASP A 371 -12.88 10.98 -26.01
C ASP A 371 -13.84 9.81 -26.21
N ALA A 372 -13.75 8.77 -25.38
CA ALA A 372 -14.73 7.68 -25.39
C ALA A 372 -16.15 8.19 -25.05
N ASN A 373 -16.31 9.03 -24.02
CA ASN A 373 -17.62 9.62 -23.71
C ASN A 373 -18.15 10.55 -24.82
N VAL A 374 -17.26 11.29 -25.50
CA VAL A 374 -17.62 12.09 -26.68
C VAL A 374 -18.05 11.18 -27.84
N MET A 375 -17.31 10.10 -28.11
CA MET A 375 -17.62 9.13 -29.16
C MET A 375 -18.99 8.46 -28.93
N LEU A 376 -19.28 8.11 -27.68
CA LEU A 376 -20.51 7.46 -27.26
C LEU A 376 -21.71 8.42 -27.19
N GLY A 377 -21.50 9.74 -27.31
CA GLY A 377 -22.58 10.74 -27.20
C GLY A 377 -23.03 11.01 -25.75
N LYS A 378 -22.24 10.59 -24.76
CA LYS A 378 -22.48 10.86 -23.34
C LYS A 378 -22.05 12.28 -22.95
N LEU A 379 -21.12 12.88 -23.70
CA LEU A 379 -20.73 14.29 -23.61
C LEU A 379 -21.18 15.07 -24.85
N LEU A 380 -21.84 16.21 -24.63
CA LEU A 380 -22.40 17.07 -25.68
C LEU A 380 -21.56 18.36 -25.83
N PRO A 381 -20.84 18.56 -26.94
CA PRO A 381 -19.92 19.69 -27.13
C PRO A 381 -20.55 21.07 -26.94
N GLU A 382 -21.81 21.24 -27.30
CA GLU A 382 -22.56 22.50 -27.24
C GLU A 382 -22.90 22.96 -25.82
N PHE A 383 -22.84 22.06 -24.84
CA PHE A 383 -23.03 22.37 -23.41
C PHE A 383 -21.71 22.36 -22.63
N PHE A 384 -20.61 22.06 -23.31
CA PHE A 384 -19.28 22.13 -22.72
C PHE A 384 -18.68 23.54 -22.91
N PRO A 385 -17.95 24.10 -21.93
CA PRO A 385 -17.30 25.40 -22.10
C PRO A 385 -16.40 25.43 -23.35
N ALA A 386 -16.59 26.44 -24.21
CA ALA A 386 -15.79 26.62 -25.41
C ALA A 386 -14.43 27.26 -25.06
N ILE A 387 -13.56 26.51 -24.38
CA ILE A 387 -12.26 26.98 -23.86
C ILE A 387 -11.06 26.33 -24.56
N PHE A 388 -11.28 25.64 -25.68
CA PHE A 388 -10.26 24.84 -26.37
C PHE A 388 -9.66 25.53 -27.60
N GLY A 389 -8.60 24.92 -28.13
CA GLY A 389 -7.84 25.42 -29.28
C GLY A 389 -6.94 26.61 -28.95
N PRO A 390 -6.15 27.10 -29.92
CA PRO A 390 -5.11 28.11 -29.69
C PRO A 390 -5.61 29.45 -29.13
N GLN A 391 -6.89 29.76 -29.29
CA GLN A 391 -7.54 31.00 -28.85
C GLN A 391 -8.47 30.81 -27.64
N GLN A 392 -8.54 29.60 -27.07
CA GLN A 392 -9.40 29.22 -25.93
C GLN A 392 -10.88 29.63 -26.09
N ASN A 393 -11.43 29.41 -27.28
CA ASN A 393 -12.78 29.83 -27.65
C ASN A 393 -13.54 28.77 -28.47
N GLN A 394 -13.00 27.54 -28.59
CA GLN A 394 -13.55 26.49 -29.44
C GLN A 394 -14.18 25.35 -28.60
N PRO A 395 -15.21 24.66 -29.13
CA PRO A 395 -15.78 23.47 -28.50
C PRO A 395 -14.92 22.21 -28.72
N LEU A 396 -15.29 21.11 -28.06
CA LEU A 396 -14.69 19.79 -28.23
C LEU A 396 -14.68 19.32 -29.70
N ASP A 397 -13.63 18.62 -30.12
CA ASP A 397 -13.48 18.12 -31.50
C ASP A 397 -14.03 16.70 -31.70
N VAL A 398 -15.33 16.60 -32.00
CA VAL A 398 -16.00 15.32 -32.27
C VAL A 398 -15.48 14.64 -33.53
N ALA A 399 -15.10 15.41 -34.55
CA ALA A 399 -14.64 14.85 -35.82
C ALA A 399 -13.31 14.09 -35.64
N ARG A 400 -12.39 14.69 -34.87
CA ARG A 400 -11.11 14.07 -34.55
C ARG A 400 -11.28 12.78 -33.75
N VAL A 401 -12.18 12.76 -32.76
CA VAL A 401 -12.47 11.57 -31.97
C VAL A 401 -12.97 10.42 -32.84
N ARG A 402 -13.92 10.69 -33.76
CA ARG A 402 -14.46 9.67 -34.67
C ARG A 402 -13.41 9.10 -35.61
N GLU A 403 -12.53 9.94 -36.15
CA GLU A 403 -11.42 9.53 -37.00
C GLU A 403 -10.51 8.52 -36.29
N LEU A 404 -10.11 8.83 -35.05
CA LEU A 404 -9.19 8.00 -34.27
C LEU A 404 -9.82 6.67 -33.83
N PHE A 405 -11.07 6.65 -33.35
CA PHE A 405 -11.74 5.39 -33.01
C PHE A 405 -12.03 4.52 -34.25
N THR A 406 -12.27 5.12 -35.41
CA THR A 406 -12.43 4.37 -36.67
C THR A 406 -11.13 3.69 -37.07
N ALA A 407 -10.00 4.40 -36.95
CA ALA A 407 -8.68 3.81 -37.19
C ALA A 407 -8.39 2.65 -36.21
N LEU A 408 -8.66 2.86 -34.92
CA LEU A 408 -8.44 1.86 -33.87
C LEU A 408 -9.31 0.60 -34.06
N ALA A 409 -10.59 0.76 -34.42
CA ALA A 409 -11.46 -0.38 -34.74
C ALA A 409 -10.93 -1.17 -35.96
N GLY A 410 -10.36 -0.48 -36.95
CA GLY A 410 -9.71 -1.10 -38.10
C GLY A 410 -8.45 -1.89 -37.71
N GLU A 411 -7.67 -1.39 -36.75
CA GLU A 411 -6.49 -2.08 -36.20
C GLU A 411 -6.86 -3.36 -35.44
N ILE A 412 -7.93 -3.31 -34.63
CA ILE A 412 -8.41 -4.47 -33.85
C ILE A 412 -8.90 -5.60 -34.78
N GLY A 413 -9.60 -5.26 -35.86
CA GLY A 413 -9.90 -6.19 -36.95
C GLY A 413 -10.90 -7.32 -36.65
N ASP A 414 -11.60 -7.30 -35.52
CA ASP A 414 -12.54 -8.35 -35.08
C ASP A 414 -14.02 -8.07 -35.39
N GLY A 415 -14.29 -6.98 -36.12
CA GLY A 415 -15.64 -6.61 -36.55
C GLY A 415 -16.41 -5.72 -35.58
N ARG A 416 -15.85 -5.32 -34.44
CA ARG A 416 -16.47 -4.32 -33.54
C ARG A 416 -16.56 -2.95 -34.20
N SER A 417 -17.64 -2.23 -33.94
CA SER A 417 -17.79 -0.84 -34.37
C SER A 417 -16.92 0.10 -33.52
N PRO A 418 -16.59 1.32 -34.03
CA PRO A 418 -15.89 2.33 -33.25
C PRO A 418 -16.56 2.65 -31.89
N GLU A 419 -17.89 2.64 -31.84
CA GLU A 419 -18.67 2.81 -30.61
C GLU A 419 -18.52 1.61 -29.66
N ALA A 420 -18.54 0.38 -30.18
CA ALA A 420 -18.32 -0.81 -29.36
C ALA A 420 -16.90 -0.86 -28.78
N VAL A 421 -15.89 -0.38 -29.52
CA VAL A 421 -14.52 -0.20 -29.04
C VAL A 421 -14.47 0.83 -27.90
N ALA A 422 -15.09 2.01 -28.09
CA ALA A 422 -15.17 3.04 -27.06
C ALA A 422 -15.91 2.56 -25.79
N ASP A 423 -17.03 1.85 -25.93
CA ASP A 423 -17.78 1.25 -24.82
C ASP A 423 -16.94 0.21 -24.06
N GLY A 424 -16.13 -0.59 -24.78
CA GLY A 424 -15.16 -1.51 -24.19
C GLY A 424 -14.14 -0.81 -23.28
N PHE A 425 -13.59 0.33 -23.72
CA PHE A 425 -12.70 1.13 -22.87
C PHE A 425 -13.41 1.73 -21.66
N ILE A 426 -14.66 2.18 -21.79
CA ILE A 426 -15.46 2.64 -20.65
C ILE A 426 -15.66 1.51 -19.63
N ARG A 427 -15.95 0.28 -20.06
CA ARG A 427 -16.10 -0.87 -19.16
C ARG A 427 -14.81 -1.16 -18.39
N ILE A 428 -13.64 -1.01 -19.01
CA ILE A 428 -12.34 -1.19 -18.35
C ILE A 428 -12.07 -0.05 -17.36
N ALA A 429 -12.34 1.19 -17.75
CA ALA A 429 -12.23 2.33 -16.83
C ALA A 429 -13.14 2.13 -15.60
N VAL A 430 -14.39 1.70 -15.81
CA VAL A 430 -15.34 1.36 -14.73
C VAL A 430 -14.81 0.20 -13.89
N ALA A 431 -14.27 -0.86 -14.47
CA ALA A 431 -13.69 -1.98 -13.73
C ALA A 431 -12.52 -1.52 -12.82
N ASN A 432 -11.63 -0.65 -13.33
CA ASN A 432 -10.53 -0.08 -12.56
C ASN A 432 -11.05 0.75 -11.37
N MET A 433 -12.07 1.58 -11.58
CA MET A 433 -12.71 2.38 -10.52
C MET A 433 -13.43 1.50 -9.49
N VAL A 434 -14.12 0.45 -9.94
CA VAL A 434 -14.79 -0.53 -9.06
C VAL A 434 -13.79 -1.28 -8.19
N GLU A 435 -12.62 -1.65 -8.73
CA GLU A 435 -11.57 -2.30 -7.95
C GLU A 435 -11.01 -1.36 -6.88
N ALA A 436 -10.82 -0.08 -7.22
CA ALA A 436 -10.43 0.94 -6.25
C ALA A 436 -11.46 1.07 -5.11
N ILE A 437 -12.75 1.11 -5.43
CA ILE A 437 -13.83 1.15 -4.42
C ILE A 437 -13.81 -0.13 -3.58
N LYS A 438 -13.66 -1.32 -4.17
CA LYS A 438 -13.61 -2.58 -3.41
C LYS A 438 -12.47 -2.59 -2.40
N LYS A 439 -11.31 -2.02 -2.74
CA LYS A 439 -10.13 -1.94 -1.87
C LYS A 439 -10.37 -1.18 -0.57
N ILE A 440 -11.18 -0.12 -0.62
CA ILE A 440 -11.54 0.66 0.57
C ILE A 440 -12.83 0.17 1.24
N SER A 441 -13.57 -0.78 0.64
CA SER A 441 -14.88 -1.19 1.12
C SER A 441 -15.01 -2.70 1.37
N VAL A 442 -15.31 -3.49 0.33
CA VAL A 442 -15.53 -4.95 0.40
C VAL A 442 -14.32 -5.67 1.00
N GLN A 443 -13.11 -5.27 0.61
CA GLN A 443 -11.87 -5.86 1.14
C GLN A 443 -11.74 -5.68 2.66
N ARG A 444 -12.41 -4.66 3.23
CA ARG A 444 -12.45 -4.34 4.65
C ARG A 444 -13.66 -4.92 5.38
N GLY A 445 -14.55 -5.62 4.68
CA GLY A 445 -15.71 -6.31 5.25
C GLY A 445 -17.04 -5.56 5.12
N TYR A 446 -17.09 -4.41 4.44
CA TYR A 446 -18.32 -3.62 4.28
C TYR A 446 -19.23 -4.19 3.19
N ASP A 447 -20.54 -4.22 3.45
CA ASP A 447 -21.59 -4.54 2.48
C ASP A 447 -22.02 -3.28 1.74
N VAL A 448 -21.30 -2.94 0.67
CA VAL A 448 -21.53 -1.71 -0.12
C VAL A 448 -22.93 -1.58 -0.71
N THR A 449 -23.70 -2.67 -0.82
CA THR A 449 -25.06 -2.63 -1.39
C THR A 449 -26.04 -1.81 -0.55
N ARG A 450 -25.69 -1.55 0.72
CA ARG A 450 -26.47 -0.73 1.66
C ARG A 450 -26.11 0.76 1.60
N TYR A 451 -25.00 1.10 0.94
CA TYR A 451 -24.45 2.44 0.89
C TYR A 451 -25.03 3.22 -0.29
N ALA A 452 -24.99 4.54 -0.21
CA ALA A 452 -25.15 5.40 -1.38
C ALA A 452 -23.79 5.75 -1.99
N LEU A 453 -23.70 5.75 -3.32
CA LEU A 453 -22.50 6.22 -4.03
C LEU A 453 -22.58 7.76 -4.08
N ASN A 454 -21.80 8.45 -3.26
CA ASN A 454 -21.70 9.90 -3.28
C ASN A 454 -20.69 10.32 -4.35
N CYS A 455 -21.21 10.78 -5.49
CA CYS A 455 -20.46 11.00 -6.71
C CYS A 455 -20.15 12.48 -6.89
N PHE A 456 -18.88 12.79 -7.10
CA PHE A 456 -18.36 14.14 -7.28
C PHE A 456 -17.16 14.18 -8.24
N GLY A 457 -16.60 15.37 -8.43
CA GLY A 457 -15.63 15.63 -9.49
C GLY A 457 -16.28 15.88 -10.85
N GLY A 458 -15.58 16.57 -11.74
CA GLY A 458 -16.14 17.01 -13.03
C GLY A 458 -16.50 15.88 -14.00
N ALA A 459 -15.95 14.68 -13.81
CA ALA A 459 -16.22 13.50 -14.64
C ALA A 459 -17.03 12.41 -13.92
N GLY A 460 -17.26 12.50 -12.61
CA GLY A 460 -17.93 11.44 -11.84
C GLY A 460 -19.33 11.11 -12.35
N GLY A 461 -20.15 12.14 -12.58
CA GLY A 461 -21.53 11.98 -13.06
C GLY A 461 -21.66 11.25 -14.40
N GLN A 462 -20.57 11.16 -15.18
CA GLN A 462 -20.54 10.48 -16.48
C GLN A 462 -20.50 8.95 -16.33
N HIS A 463 -20.04 8.44 -15.19
CA HIS A 463 -19.78 7.01 -14.94
C HIS A 463 -20.52 6.43 -13.74
N ALA A 464 -21.14 7.28 -12.91
CA ALA A 464 -21.74 6.91 -11.62
C ALA A 464 -22.71 5.71 -11.70
N CYS A 465 -23.63 5.71 -12.69
CA CYS A 465 -24.60 4.62 -12.87
C CYS A 465 -23.91 3.26 -13.14
N LEU A 466 -22.91 3.24 -14.03
CA LEU A 466 -22.19 2.02 -14.39
C LEU A 466 -21.35 1.49 -13.22
N VAL A 467 -20.72 2.38 -12.45
CA VAL A 467 -19.97 2.03 -11.24
C VAL A 467 -20.91 1.46 -10.17
N ALA A 468 -22.04 2.12 -9.93
CA ALA A 468 -23.05 1.66 -8.96
C ALA A 468 -23.64 0.29 -9.35
N ASP A 469 -24.00 0.09 -10.62
CA ASP A 469 -24.51 -1.19 -11.13
C ASP A 469 -23.46 -2.32 -10.98
N ALA A 470 -22.19 -2.04 -11.24
CA ALA A 470 -21.11 -3.02 -11.08
C ALA A 470 -20.89 -3.43 -9.61
N LEU A 471 -21.15 -2.52 -8.67
CA LEU A 471 -21.07 -2.73 -7.21
C LEU A 471 -22.39 -3.24 -6.60
N GLY A 472 -23.49 -3.29 -7.36
CA GLY A 472 -24.81 -3.64 -6.85
C GLY A 472 -25.44 -2.60 -5.93
N MET A 473 -24.98 -1.35 -6.01
CA MET A 473 -25.51 -0.22 -5.24
C MET A 473 -26.79 0.30 -5.89
N LYS A 474 -27.74 0.74 -5.05
CA LYS A 474 -29.09 1.15 -5.52
C LYS A 474 -29.32 2.65 -5.53
N ASN A 475 -28.46 3.41 -4.85
CA ASN A 475 -28.60 4.84 -4.65
C ASN A 475 -27.31 5.55 -5.03
N ILE A 476 -27.43 6.65 -5.77
CA ILE A 476 -26.33 7.56 -6.09
C ILE A 476 -26.76 8.95 -5.62
N LEU A 477 -25.86 9.66 -4.96
CA LEU A 477 -26.05 11.03 -4.51
C LEU A 477 -25.13 11.95 -5.30
N LEU A 478 -25.68 13.04 -5.85
CA LEU A 478 -24.93 14.14 -6.43
C LEU A 478 -25.42 15.46 -5.82
N HIS A 479 -24.52 16.17 -5.15
CA HIS A 479 -24.76 17.50 -4.62
C HIS A 479 -24.71 18.57 -5.75
N PRO A 480 -25.44 19.71 -5.68
CA PRO A 480 -25.36 20.79 -6.69
C PRO A 480 -23.96 21.33 -6.96
N MET A 481 -23.10 21.25 -5.95
CA MET A 481 -21.69 21.62 -6.04
C MET A 481 -20.78 20.40 -6.20
N SER A 482 -21.25 19.25 -6.67
CA SER A 482 -20.40 18.05 -6.72
C SER A 482 -19.19 18.21 -7.66
N GLY A 483 -19.26 19.10 -8.65
CA GLY A 483 -18.08 19.48 -9.44
C GLY A 483 -17.02 20.33 -8.69
N LEU A 484 -17.32 20.78 -7.47
CA LEU A 484 -16.48 21.58 -6.54
C LEU A 484 -16.61 21.06 -5.10
N LEU A 485 -16.93 19.77 -4.90
CA LEU A 485 -17.34 19.27 -3.58
C LEU A 485 -16.22 19.37 -2.55
N SER A 486 -14.97 19.25 -2.98
CA SER A 486 -13.80 19.39 -2.11
C SER A 486 -13.73 20.78 -1.49
N ALA A 487 -13.93 21.84 -2.29
CA ALA A 487 -14.01 23.21 -1.78
C ALA A 487 -15.22 23.39 -0.84
N TYR A 488 -16.37 22.80 -1.17
CA TYR A 488 -17.55 22.83 -0.31
C TYR A 488 -17.29 22.15 1.05
N GLY A 489 -16.65 20.99 1.04
CA GLY A 489 -16.28 20.25 2.24
C GLY A 489 -15.28 20.99 3.12
N MET A 490 -14.38 21.81 2.55
CA MET A 490 -13.54 22.72 3.33
C MET A 490 -14.37 23.76 4.07
N GLY A 491 -15.44 24.26 3.44
CA GLY A 491 -16.43 25.11 4.09
C GLY A 491 -17.08 24.46 5.29
N LEU A 492 -17.36 23.16 5.22
CA LEU A 492 -18.02 22.39 6.27
C LEU A 492 -17.08 21.82 7.34
N ALA A 493 -15.76 21.91 7.13
CA ALA A 493 -14.79 21.30 8.01
C ALA A 493 -14.72 21.99 9.39
N ASP A 494 -14.47 21.16 10.41
CA ASP A 494 -14.20 21.62 11.76
C ASP A 494 -12.71 21.97 11.91
N ILE A 495 -12.38 22.85 12.85
CA ILE A 495 -11.01 23.06 13.31
C ILE A 495 -10.69 21.96 14.31
N ARG A 496 -9.52 21.33 14.16
CA ARG A 496 -9.12 20.18 14.96
C ARG A 496 -7.70 20.34 15.46
N ALA A 497 -7.48 19.96 16.72
CA ALA A 497 -6.15 19.68 17.26
C ALA A 497 -6.13 18.22 17.70
N THR A 498 -5.03 17.53 17.41
CA THR A 498 -4.84 16.15 17.83
C THR A 498 -3.45 16.01 18.46
N ARG A 499 -3.40 15.26 19.55
CA ARG A 499 -2.17 14.89 20.24
C ARG A 499 -2.19 13.40 20.51
N GLN A 500 -1.03 12.76 20.33
CA GLN A 500 -0.88 11.34 20.59
C GLN A 500 0.48 11.09 21.22
N LYS A 501 0.53 10.17 22.18
CA LYS A 501 1.76 9.80 22.87
C LYS A 501 1.72 8.33 23.29
N ALA A 502 2.87 7.66 23.20
CA ALA A 502 3.01 6.28 23.66
C ALA A 502 2.84 6.20 25.19
N LEU A 503 2.10 5.20 25.66
CA LEU A 503 1.88 4.94 27.09
C LEU A 503 2.50 3.60 27.51
N GLY A 504 2.20 2.52 26.77
CA GLY A 504 2.84 1.21 26.94
C GLY A 504 2.59 0.55 28.30
N VAL A 505 1.37 0.59 28.84
CA VAL A 505 1.00 -0.02 30.13
C VAL A 505 0.05 -1.20 29.95
N ALA A 506 0.12 -2.21 30.82
CA ALA A 506 -0.84 -3.31 30.83
C ALA A 506 -2.25 -2.78 31.17
N LEU A 507 -3.29 -3.34 30.56
CA LEU A 507 -4.69 -3.03 30.87
C LEU A 507 -5.13 -3.78 32.14
N ASP A 508 -4.71 -3.25 33.28
CA ASP A 508 -5.02 -3.74 34.62
C ASP A 508 -5.81 -2.67 35.43
N PRO A 509 -6.19 -2.92 36.70
CA PRO A 509 -6.92 -1.93 37.50
C PRO A 509 -6.21 -0.58 37.73
N ALA A 510 -4.90 -0.47 37.49
CA ALA A 510 -4.15 0.79 37.57
C ALA A 510 -4.11 1.55 36.23
N ALA A 511 -4.35 0.87 35.11
CA ALA A 511 -4.29 1.45 33.76
C ALA A 511 -5.19 2.69 33.55
N PRO A 512 -6.45 2.74 34.04
CA PRO A 512 -7.29 3.92 33.86
C PRO A 512 -6.70 5.20 34.47
N LYS A 513 -5.94 5.09 35.57
CA LYS A 513 -5.26 6.23 36.19
C LYS A 513 -4.14 6.77 35.29
N ALA A 514 -3.30 5.89 34.74
CA ALA A 514 -2.23 6.29 33.84
C ALA A 514 -2.77 6.87 32.52
N LEU A 515 -3.85 6.29 31.99
CA LEU A 515 -4.59 6.81 30.84
C LEU A 515 -5.13 8.22 31.12
N LYS A 516 -5.65 8.47 32.32
CA LYS A 516 -6.13 9.78 32.75
C LYS A 516 -5.04 10.84 32.81
N GLU A 517 -3.95 10.56 33.52
CA GLU A 517 -2.87 11.54 33.72
C GLU A 517 -2.31 12.00 32.37
N LEU A 518 -2.07 11.08 31.44
CA LEU A 518 -1.61 11.42 30.09
C LEU A 518 -2.72 12.05 29.24
N GLY A 519 -3.96 11.58 29.36
CA GLY A 519 -5.10 12.13 28.62
C GLY A 519 -5.40 13.59 28.97
N GLU A 520 -5.30 13.97 30.25
CA GLU A 520 -5.47 15.36 30.70
C GLU A 520 -4.34 16.27 30.18
N GLU A 521 -3.09 15.81 30.22
CA GLU A 521 -1.93 16.52 29.63
C GLU A 521 -2.17 16.84 28.14
N LEU A 522 -2.54 15.83 27.35
CA LEU A 522 -2.77 15.99 25.92
C LEU A 522 -4.03 16.82 25.60
N ALA A 523 -5.06 16.75 26.46
CA ALA A 523 -6.28 17.53 26.31
C ALA A 523 -6.03 19.02 26.54
N ASP A 524 -5.27 19.38 27.58
CA ASP A 524 -4.91 20.76 27.87
C ASP A 524 -4.14 21.39 26.70
N GLU A 525 -3.22 20.65 26.08
CA GLU A 525 -2.51 21.09 24.87
C GLU A 525 -3.46 21.35 23.69
N CYS A 526 -4.37 20.40 23.40
CA CYS A 526 -5.34 20.52 22.32
C CYS A 526 -6.30 21.70 22.52
N VAL A 527 -6.79 21.91 23.74
CA VAL A 527 -7.69 23.02 24.09
C VAL A 527 -6.97 24.36 23.97
N ALA A 528 -5.73 24.45 24.45
CA ALA A 528 -4.93 25.67 24.30
C ALA A 528 -4.70 26.03 22.82
N GLU A 529 -4.47 25.04 21.96
CA GLU A 529 -4.32 25.25 20.51
C GLU A 529 -5.60 25.78 19.85
N LEU A 530 -6.77 25.20 20.15
CA LEU A 530 -8.05 25.68 19.61
C LEU A 530 -8.41 27.08 20.12
N ALA A 531 -8.12 27.36 21.40
CA ALA A 531 -8.37 28.67 22.00
C ALA A 531 -7.50 29.75 21.34
N ALA A 532 -6.23 29.45 21.04
CA ALA A 532 -5.34 30.35 20.29
C ALA A 532 -5.85 30.63 18.86
N GLN A 533 -6.64 29.71 18.30
CA GLN A 533 -7.31 29.88 17.01
C GLN A 533 -8.69 30.55 17.12
N GLY A 534 -9.03 31.16 18.26
CA GLY A 534 -10.26 31.95 18.43
C GLY A 534 -11.54 31.12 18.61
N ILE A 535 -11.42 29.86 19.03
CA ILE A 535 -12.58 29.02 19.36
C ILE A 535 -12.87 29.13 20.85
N GLU A 536 -14.13 29.41 21.20
CA GLU A 536 -14.58 29.46 22.60
C GLU A 536 -14.59 28.06 23.23
N THR A 537 -14.15 27.94 24.49
CA THR A 537 -14.03 26.64 25.18
C THR A 537 -15.34 25.86 25.23
N ASP A 538 -16.48 26.55 25.42
CA ASP A 538 -17.82 25.95 25.46
C ASP A 538 -18.28 25.39 24.11
N ALA A 539 -17.63 25.79 23.00
CA ALA A 539 -17.89 25.31 21.65
C ALA A 539 -16.97 24.14 21.25
N MET A 540 -16.05 23.73 22.13
CA MET A 540 -15.12 22.63 21.87
C MET A 540 -15.68 21.29 22.36
N LYS A 541 -15.51 20.25 21.54
CA LYS A 541 -15.73 18.86 21.92
C LYS A 541 -14.38 18.16 22.00
N GLN A 542 -14.23 17.27 22.98
CA GLN A 542 -13.00 16.52 23.21
C GLN A 542 -13.30 15.02 23.10
N HIS A 543 -12.43 14.31 22.40
CA HIS A 543 -12.48 12.86 22.24
C HIS A 543 -11.16 12.28 22.73
N LEU A 544 -11.22 11.38 23.71
CA LEU A 544 -10.08 10.64 24.22
C LEU A 544 -10.17 9.20 23.71
N ARG A 545 -9.07 8.66 23.19
CA ARG A 545 -9.01 7.29 22.69
C ARG A 545 -7.80 6.56 23.27
N ALA A 546 -8.02 5.35 23.75
CA ALA A 546 -6.98 4.41 24.14
C ALA A 546 -6.69 3.46 22.97
N HIS A 547 -5.44 3.39 22.54
CA HIS A 547 -5.00 2.44 21.52
C HIS A 547 -4.62 1.13 22.20
N ILE A 548 -5.53 0.15 22.18
CA ILE A 548 -5.41 -1.11 22.94
C ILE A 548 -5.03 -2.25 22.00
N ARG A 549 -4.13 -3.13 22.43
CA ARG A 549 -3.73 -4.35 21.70
C ARG A 549 -3.56 -5.54 22.62
N TYR A 550 -3.57 -6.74 22.06
CA TYR A 550 -3.09 -7.93 22.79
C TYR A 550 -1.59 -7.81 23.05
N ALA A 551 -1.17 -8.14 24.27
CA ALA A 551 0.24 -8.21 24.63
C ALA A 551 1.01 -9.12 23.66
N GLY A 552 2.19 -8.67 23.22
CA GLY A 552 3.01 -9.37 22.22
C GLY A 552 2.58 -9.17 20.75
N THR A 553 1.46 -8.49 20.48
CA THR A 553 1.01 -8.12 19.13
C THR A 553 1.24 -6.62 18.86
N ASP A 554 1.33 -6.18 17.60
CA ASP A 554 1.50 -4.76 17.21
C ASP A 554 0.24 -4.09 16.64
N THR A 555 -0.90 -4.78 16.58
CA THR A 555 -2.14 -4.20 16.06
C THR A 555 -2.96 -3.63 17.19
N ALA A 556 -2.93 -2.31 17.34
CA ALA A 556 -3.82 -1.60 18.25
C ALA A 556 -5.15 -1.27 17.58
N LEU A 557 -6.23 -1.37 18.36
CA LEU A 557 -7.54 -0.85 18.03
C LEU A 557 -7.80 0.38 18.88
N SER A 558 -8.37 1.41 18.28
CA SER A 558 -8.75 2.62 18.97
C SER A 558 -10.07 2.40 19.70
N ILE A 559 -10.06 2.56 21.03
CA ILE A 559 -11.22 2.40 21.90
C ILE A 559 -11.52 3.74 22.57
N GLU A 560 -12.77 4.18 22.49
CA GLU A 560 -13.19 5.45 23.09
C GLU A 560 -13.10 5.37 24.61
N ALA A 561 -12.42 6.35 25.19
CA ALA A 561 -12.30 6.53 26.62
C ALA A 561 -13.14 7.73 27.06
N THR A 562 -13.92 7.54 28.10
CA THR A 562 -14.72 8.60 28.72
C THR A 562 -13.83 9.26 29.76
N PHE A 563 -13.84 10.59 29.89
CA PHE A 563 -12.97 11.32 30.84
C PHE A 563 -12.92 10.59 32.21
N PRO A 564 -11.76 10.08 32.68
CA PRO A 564 -11.66 8.72 33.23
C PRO A 564 -12.06 8.55 34.70
N ALA A 565 -12.93 9.42 35.22
CA ALA A 565 -13.53 9.19 36.53
C ALA A 565 -14.45 7.96 36.54
N GLU A 566 -14.95 7.54 35.37
CA GLU A 566 -15.93 6.43 35.21
C GLU A 566 -15.38 5.20 34.46
N ASP A 567 -14.17 5.27 33.90
CA ASP A 567 -13.60 4.17 33.11
C ASP A 567 -12.90 3.11 33.98
N ASP A 568 -13.13 1.84 33.64
CA ASP A 568 -12.44 0.70 34.24
C ASP A 568 -11.83 -0.25 33.18
N ALA A 569 -10.90 -1.08 33.62
CA ALA A 569 -10.19 -2.02 32.74
C ALA A 569 -11.11 -3.08 32.10
N ALA A 570 -12.25 -3.40 32.72
CA ALA A 570 -13.20 -4.39 32.21
C ALA A 570 -14.03 -3.82 31.05
N ARG A 571 -14.49 -2.56 31.13
CA ARG A 571 -15.17 -1.85 30.03
C ARG A 571 -14.29 -1.79 28.80
N LEU A 572 -13.08 -1.25 28.94
CA LEU A 572 -12.11 -1.09 27.85
C LEU A 572 -11.76 -2.43 27.20
N ARG A 573 -11.63 -3.51 27.99
CA ARG A 573 -11.44 -4.86 27.48
C ARG A 573 -12.62 -5.34 26.64
N ALA A 574 -13.84 -5.21 27.14
CA ALA A 574 -15.02 -5.71 26.45
C ALA A 574 -15.25 -5.00 25.11
N GLU A 575 -15.04 -3.68 25.06
CA GLU A 575 -15.11 -2.91 23.81
C GLU A 575 -14.00 -3.27 22.84
N PHE A 576 -12.77 -3.43 23.32
CA PHE A 576 -11.66 -3.94 22.52
C PHE A 576 -11.99 -5.32 21.92
N GLU A 577 -12.46 -6.27 22.72
CA GLU A 577 -12.79 -7.63 22.27
C GLU A 577 -13.94 -7.62 21.25
N ALA A 578 -14.95 -6.77 21.44
CA ALA A 578 -16.03 -6.60 20.47
C ALA A 578 -15.53 -6.00 19.14
N ALA A 579 -14.67 -4.97 19.21
CA ALA A 579 -14.05 -4.37 18.03
C ALA A 579 -13.15 -5.37 17.30
N HIS A 580 -12.33 -6.11 18.04
CA HIS A 580 -11.42 -7.13 17.52
C HIS A 580 -12.18 -8.27 16.84
N LYS A 581 -13.25 -8.78 17.46
CA LYS A 581 -14.10 -9.83 16.87
C LYS A 581 -14.76 -9.37 15.58
N ARG A 582 -15.23 -8.12 15.53
CA ARG A 582 -15.84 -7.54 14.32
C ARG A 582 -14.83 -7.39 13.19
N ARG A 583 -13.61 -6.95 13.50
CA ARG A 583 -12.56 -6.67 12.51
C ARG A 583 -11.86 -7.94 12.02
N PHE A 584 -11.61 -8.90 12.91
CA PHE A 584 -10.76 -10.07 12.64
C PHE A 584 -11.47 -11.42 12.78
N GLY A 585 -12.72 -11.45 13.26
CA GLY A 585 -13.53 -12.67 13.38
C GLY A 585 -13.33 -13.48 14.66
N PHE A 586 -12.37 -13.11 15.54
CA PHE A 586 -12.06 -13.86 16.77
C PHE A 586 -11.66 -12.96 17.94
N ILE A 587 -11.57 -13.54 19.14
CA ILE A 587 -11.01 -12.95 20.37
C ILE A 587 -9.97 -13.91 20.98
N ALA A 588 -8.97 -13.39 21.68
CA ALA A 588 -8.02 -14.18 22.46
C ALA A 588 -8.34 -14.06 23.96
N GLU A 589 -9.28 -14.89 24.44
CA GLU A 589 -9.87 -14.81 25.79
C GLU A 589 -8.84 -14.79 26.93
N ASN A 590 -7.71 -15.51 26.77
CA ASN A 590 -6.69 -15.65 27.82
C ASN A 590 -5.49 -14.70 27.67
N LYS A 591 -5.54 -13.70 26.79
CA LYS A 591 -4.43 -12.77 26.60
C LYS A 591 -4.56 -11.48 27.41
N ALA A 592 -3.43 -11.06 27.97
CA ALA A 592 -3.26 -9.72 28.53
C ALA A 592 -3.41 -8.67 27.42
N LEU A 593 -3.94 -7.51 27.79
CA LEU A 593 -4.09 -6.36 26.91
C LEU A 593 -3.10 -5.27 27.36
N VAL A 594 -2.69 -4.42 26.43
CA VAL A 594 -1.77 -3.29 26.66
C VAL A 594 -2.40 -2.05 26.03
N ILE A 595 -2.42 -0.94 26.77
CA ILE A 595 -2.67 0.39 26.22
C ILE A 595 -1.33 0.88 25.65
N ASP A 596 -1.21 0.85 24.33
CA ASP A 596 0.02 1.17 23.62
C ASP A 596 0.25 2.68 23.53
N ALA A 597 -0.80 3.43 23.22
CA ALA A 597 -0.78 4.88 23.09
C ALA A 597 -2.11 5.52 23.54
N VAL A 598 -2.05 6.81 23.81
CA VAL A 598 -3.21 7.66 24.11
C VAL A 598 -3.32 8.72 23.03
N GLU A 599 -4.53 8.97 22.55
CA GLU A 599 -4.86 10.01 21.58
C GLU A 599 -5.94 10.91 22.13
N VAL A 600 -5.76 12.23 22.02
CA VAL A 600 -6.78 13.24 22.30
C VAL A 600 -7.02 14.08 21.06
N GLU A 601 -8.28 14.25 20.70
CA GLU A 601 -8.74 15.12 19.63
C GLU A 601 -9.69 16.18 20.21
N ALA A 602 -9.38 17.46 20.02
CA ALA A 602 -10.30 18.56 20.30
C ALA A 602 -10.84 19.15 18.98
N VAL A 603 -12.14 19.41 18.92
CA VAL A 603 -12.86 19.82 17.71
C VAL A 603 -13.75 21.03 18.00
N GLY A 604 -13.75 22.04 17.13
CA GLY A 604 -14.63 23.21 17.25
C GLY A 604 -14.65 24.10 16.00
N GLY A 605 -15.46 25.16 15.99
CA GLY A 605 -15.45 26.18 14.92
C GLY A 605 -16.00 25.78 13.55
N GLY A 606 -16.72 24.66 13.44
CA GLY A 606 -17.40 24.25 12.21
C GLY A 606 -18.51 25.21 11.78
N ALA A 607 -18.84 25.23 10.48
CA ALA A 607 -19.73 26.22 9.86
C ALA A 607 -21.25 26.08 10.18
N GLY A 608 -21.66 25.09 10.99
CA GLY A 608 -23.07 24.79 11.27
C GLY A 608 -23.82 24.18 10.06
N GLU A 609 -25.13 23.95 10.19
CA GLU A 609 -25.98 23.48 9.08
C GLU A 609 -26.08 24.57 8.00
N MET A 610 -25.62 24.25 6.78
CA MET A 610 -25.59 25.20 5.65
C MET A 610 -26.78 25.09 4.70
N GLU A 611 -27.48 23.96 4.72
CA GLU A 611 -28.58 23.67 3.80
C GLU A 611 -29.89 23.54 4.57
N ASN A 612 -30.88 24.35 4.19
CA ASN A 612 -32.23 24.22 4.72
C ASN A 612 -33.12 23.50 3.70
N ALA A 613 -33.86 22.49 4.18
CA ALA A 613 -34.87 21.81 3.38
C ALA A 613 -35.92 22.82 2.88
N GLN A 614 -36.16 22.85 1.58
CA GLN A 614 -37.23 23.64 0.97
C GLN A 614 -38.45 22.77 0.64
N SER A 615 -39.60 23.40 0.39
CA SER A 615 -40.79 22.67 -0.07
C SER A 615 -40.54 21.98 -1.42
N LEU A 616 -41.12 20.80 -1.61
CA LEU A 616 -41.18 20.18 -2.94
C LEU A 616 -42.17 20.95 -3.80
N ASP A 617 -41.74 21.30 -5.02
CA ASP A 617 -42.50 22.17 -5.93
C ASP A 617 -43.33 21.35 -6.94
N SER A 618 -42.88 20.13 -7.28
CA SER A 618 -43.53 19.26 -8.26
C SER A 618 -43.04 17.82 -8.14
N ASP A 619 -43.92 16.83 -8.28
CA ASP A 619 -43.56 15.40 -8.34
C ASP A 619 -43.65 14.84 -9.78
N GLN A 620 -43.65 15.70 -10.80
CA GLN A 620 -43.75 15.29 -12.21
C GLN A 620 -42.38 15.02 -12.85
N GLU A 621 -42.39 14.33 -13.99
CA GLU A 621 -41.19 14.14 -14.80
C GLU A 621 -40.77 15.45 -15.50
N ALA A 622 -39.48 15.77 -15.46
CA ALA A 622 -38.97 16.98 -16.08
C ALA A 622 -39.04 16.87 -17.61
N LYS A 623 -39.42 17.97 -18.27
CA LYS A 623 -39.49 18.01 -19.73
C LYS A 623 -38.07 18.15 -20.31
N PRO A 624 -37.68 17.30 -21.28
CA PRO A 624 -36.38 17.43 -21.93
C PRO A 624 -36.33 18.72 -22.75
N ALA A 625 -35.21 19.45 -22.65
CA ALA A 625 -34.92 20.61 -23.49
C ALA A 625 -34.70 20.18 -24.96
N LYS A 626 -34.15 18.96 -25.16
CA LYS A 626 -34.05 18.30 -26.47
C LYS A 626 -33.87 16.80 -26.33
N LEU A 627 -33.94 16.09 -27.45
CA LEU A 627 -33.60 14.67 -27.56
C LEU A 627 -32.22 14.49 -28.20
N THR A 628 -31.52 13.44 -27.80
CA THR A 628 -30.24 12.99 -28.36
C THR A 628 -30.21 11.46 -28.38
N ARG A 629 -29.06 10.87 -28.76
CA ARG A 629 -28.78 9.45 -28.55
C ARG A 629 -27.40 9.25 -27.95
N PHE A 630 -27.23 8.24 -27.10
CA PHE A 630 -25.91 7.78 -26.65
C PHE A 630 -25.79 6.26 -26.76
N PHE A 631 -24.56 5.77 -26.92
CA PHE A 631 -24.26 4.34 -26.95
C PHE A 631 -23.82 3.88 -25.56
N SER A 632 -24.42 2.80 -25.07
CA SER A 632 -24.10 2.22 -23.76
C SER A 632 -24.53 0.75 -23.73
N GLN A 633 -23.72 -0.09 -23.09
CA GLN A 633 -24.02 -1.52 -22.94
C GLN A 633 -24.19 -2.26 -24.30
N GLY A 634 -23.51 -1.79 -25.34
CA GLY A 634 -23.51 -2.43 -26.67
C GLY A 634 -24.63 -1.98 -27.62
N GLU A 635 -25.46 -1.01 -27.25
CA GLU A 635 -26.54 -0.49 -28.10
C GLU A 635 -26.74 1.02 -27.99
N PHE A 636 -27.46 1.60 -28.95
CA PHE A 636 -27.85 3.02 -28.93
C PHE A 636 -29.18 3.22 -28.19
N HIS A 637 -29.20 4.20 -27.29
CA HIS A 637 -30.37 4.63 -26.52
C HIS A 637 -30.79 6.04 -26.94
N GLU A 638 -32.10 6.26 -27.17
CA GLU A 638 -32.65 7.62 -27.26
C GLU A 638 -32.69 8.23 -25.86
N ALA A 639 -32.18 9.46 -25.72
CA ALA A 639 -32.00 10.09 -24.42
C ALA A 639 -32.55 11.52 -24.38
N GLY A 640 -33.27 11.85 -23.30
CA GLY A 640 -33.69 13.21 -23.00
C GLY A 640 -32.54 14.03 -22.42
N VAL A 641 -32.36 15.26 -22.89
CA VAL A 641 -31.40 16.22 -22.32
C VAL A 641 -32.16 17.22 -21.47
N VAL A 642 -31.92 17.23 -20.16
CA VAL A 642 -32.58 18.11 -19.18
C VAL A 642 -31.55 19.11 -18.65
N LEU A 643 -31.89 20.39 -18.65
CA LEU A 643 -31.08 21.42 -17.99
C LEU A 643 -31.47 21.47 -16.52
N ARG A 644 -30.50 21.31 -15.62
CA ARG A 644 -30.75 21.28 -14.18
C ARG A 644 -31.44 22.53 -13.64
N GLU A 645 -31.11 23.69 -14.19
CA GLU A 645 -31.71 24.99 -13.83
C GLU A 645 -33.21 25.08 -14.16
N ALA A 646 -33.69 24.26 -15.11
CA ALA A 646 -35.10 24.21 -15.48
C ALA A 646 -35.89 23.18 -14.67
N MET A 647 -35.23 22.39 -13.81
CA MET A 647 -35.88 21.41 -12.95
C MET A 647 -36.45 22.07 -11.69
N GLN A 648 -37.62 21.58 -11.26
CA GLN A 648 -38.28 21.96 -10.01
C GLN A 648 -38.05 20.88 -8.93
N ARG A 649 -38.00 21.28 -7.66
CA ARG A 649 -37.77 20.33 -6.56
C ARG A 649 -38.88 19.29 -6.50
N GLY A 650 -38.50 18.02 -6.35
CA GLY A 650 -39.36 16.85 -6.40
C GLY A 650 -39.41 16.18 -7.78
N GLN A 651 -39.08 16.88 -8.87
CA GLN A 651 -39.18 16.34 -10.22
C GLN A 651 -38.22 15.18 -10.46
N THR A 652 -38.64 14.28 -11.34
CA THR A 652 -37.87 13.10 -11.73
C THR A 652 -37.36 13.19 -13.18
N VAL A 653 -36.28 12.46 -13.46
CA VAL A 653 -35.76 12.22 -14.82
C VAL A 653 -35.45 10.74 -14.94
N THR A 654 -36.19 10.03 -15.78
CA THR A 654 -35.98 8.60 -16.01
C THR A 654 -34.95 8.39 -17.12
N GLY A 655 -33.97 7.51 -16.88
CA GLY A 655 -33.00 7.11 -17.89
C GLY A 655 -33.62 6.24 -18.98
N PRO A 656 -33.09 6.24 -20.21
CA PRO A 656 -31.86 6.92 -20.67
C PRO A 656 -32.00 8.46 -20.76
N ALA A 657 -31.12 9.20 -20.09
CA ALA A 657 -31.17 10.67 -20.07
C ALA A 657 -29.82 11.30 -19.70
N ILE A 658 -29.68 12.59 -19.96
CA ILE A 658 -28.52 13.41 -19.58
C ILE A 658 -29.02 14.66 -18.85
N ILE A 659 -28.55 14.89 -17.62
CA ILE A 659 -28.75 16.16 -16.91
C ILE A 659 -27.49 17.01 -17.09
N ILE A 660 -27.68 18.23 -17.60
CA ILE A 660 -26.62 19.22 -17.79
C ILE A 660 -26.63 20.20 -16.63
N GLU A 661 -25.50 20.32 -15.95
CA GLU A 661 -25.24 21.34 -14.95
C GLU A 661 -24.12 22.29 -15.41
N LYS A 662 -23.93 23.41 -14.70
CA LYS A 662 -22.86 24.36 -15.05
C LYS A 662 -21.46 23.74 -14.97
N ASN A 663 -21.26 22.82 -14.03
CA ASN A 663 -19.93 22.32 -13.66
C ASN A 663 -19.77 20.80 -13.88
N GLN A 664 -20.80 20.10 -14.34
CA GLN A 664 -20.76 18.66 -14.59
C GLN A 664 -21.84 18.19 -15.58
N THR A 665 -21.69 16.96 -16.07
CA THR A 665 -22.71 16.24 -16.85
C THR A 665 -23.05 14.95 -16.15
N ILE A 666 -24.34 14.71 -15.88
CA ILE A 666 -24.84 13.51 -15.21
C ILE A 666 -25.50 12.61 -16.25
N VAL A 667 -24.96 11.41 -16.45
CA VAL A 667 -25.52 10.40 -17.36
C VAL A 667 -26.40 9.46 -16.55
N ILE A 668 -27.67 9.37 -16.94
CA ILE A 668 -28.65 8.46 -16.35
C ILE A 668 -28.82 7.28 -17.30
N GLU A 669 -28.20 6.16 -16.94
CA GLU A 669 -28.29 4.90 -17.71
C GLU A 669 -29.70 4.30 -17.66
N ASP A 670 -30.01 3.36 -18.56
CA ASP A 670 -31.33 2.71 -18.56
C ASP A 670 -31.66 2.06 -17.21
N GLY A 671 -32.89 2.29 -16.75
CA GLY A 671 -33.41 1.75 -15.49
C GLY A 671 -32.97 2.49 -14.23
N TRP A 672 -32.24 3.59 -14.36
CA TRP A 672 -32.05 4.56 -13.29
C TRP A 672 -33.08 5.70 -13.40
N GLN A 673 -33.44 6.29 -12.26
CA GLN A 673 -34.26 7.50 -12.21
C GLN A 673 -33.64 8.49 -11.24
N ALA A 674 -33.35 9.70 -11.72
CA ALA A 674 -32.94 10.82 -10.88
C ALA A 674 -34.16 11.51 -10.28
N ARG A 675 -34.04 12.01 -9.05
CA ARG A 675 -35.00 12.91 -8.41
C ARG A 675 -34.27 14.11 -7.82
N LEU A 676 -34.81 15.30 -8.03
CA LEU A 676 -34.34 16.51 -7.35
C LEU A 676 -34.98 16.60 -5.95
N THR A 677 -34.18 16.65 -4.89
CA THR A 677 -34.68 16.63 -3.50
C THR A 677 -35.05 18.02 -2.97
N ALA A 678 -35.61 18.06 -1.76
CA ALA A 678 -35.87 19.29 -1.00
C ALA A 678 -34.60 20.11 -0.68
N HIS A 679 -33.44 19.45 -0.61
CA HIS A 679 -32.12 20.06 -0.40
C HIS A 679 -31.42 20.41 -1.72
N ASP A 680 -32.14 20.34 -2.85
CA ASP A 680 -31.61 20.62 -4.18
C ASP A 680 -30.61 19.56 -4.69
N HIS A 681 -30.46 18.43 -3.99
CA HIS A 681 -29.62 17.30 -4.40
C HIS A 681 -30.25 16.49 -5.53
N VAL A 682 -29.42 15.89 -6.37
CA VAL A 682 -29.85 14.89 -7.35
C VAL A 682 -29.59 13.51 -6.77
N VAL A 683 -30.65 12.77 -6.46
CA VAL A 683 -30.57 11.38 -5.99
C VAL A 683 -31.04 10.45 -7.09
N LEU A 684 -30.18 9.54 -7.54
CA LEU A 684 -30.57 8.50 -8.49
C LEU A 684 -30.89 7.22 -7.74
N THR A 685 -31.99 6.59 -8.14
CA THR A 685 -32.41 5.29 -7.64
C THR A 685 -32.53 4.30 -8.77
N ARG A 686 -32.12 3.06 -8.51
CA ARG A 686 -32.27 1.97 -9.47
C ARG A 686 -33.73 1.48 -9.45
N ILE A 687 -34.50 1.81 -10.49
CA ILE A 687 -35.94 1.53 -10.55
C ILE A 687 -36.30 0.22 -11.28
N LYS A 688 -35.46 -0.24 -12.23
CA LYS A 688 -35.57 -1.60 -12.78
C LYS A 688 -34.63 -2.49 -11.99
N ALA A 689 -35.03 -3.69 -11.58
CA ALA A 689 -34.03 -4.62 -11.03
C ALA A 689 -32.96 -4.86 -12.09
N LEU A 690 -31.69 -4.94 -11.67
CA LEU A 690 -30.66 -5.48 -12.56
C LEU A 690 -31.16 -6.85 -13.03
N PRO A 691 -31.10 -7.14 -14.34
CA PRO A 691 -31.30 -8.51 -14.79
C PRO A 691 -30.43 -9.43 -13.93
N ALA A 692 -30.94 -10.60 -13.52
CA ALA A 692 -30.04 -11.67 -13.12
C ALA A 692 -29.02 -11.77 -14.25
N ARG A 693 -27.77 -11.42 -13.94
CA ARG A 693 -26.80 -10.92 -14.92
C ARG A 693 -26.84 -11.76 -16.19
N THR A 694 -26.85 -11.07 -17.34
CA THR A 694 -26.70 -11.64 -18.68
C THR A 694 -25.72 -12.80 -18.60
N ALA A 695 -26.14 -13.99 -19.04
CA ALA A 695 -25.33 -15.20 -18.96
C ALA A 695 -23.93 -14.89 -19.52
N ILE A 696 -22.96 -14.71 -18.63
CA ILE A 696 -21.57 -14.57 -19.02
C ILE A 696 -21.22 -15.93 -19.59
N GLY A 697 -20.80 -15.95 -20.85
CA GLY A 697 -20.35 -17.17 -21.51
C GLY A 697 -19.12 -17.72 -20.80
N THR A 698 -18.88 -19.02 -20.98
CA THR A 698 -17.64 -19.66 -20.54
C THR A 698 -16.48 -19.43 -21.52
N GLU A 699 -16.69 -18.66 -22.59
CA GLU A 699 -15.67 -18.30 -23.58
C GLU A 699 -14.74 -17.18 -23.09
N ALA A 700 -13.50 -17.18 -23.57
CA ALA A 700 -12.48 -16.23 -23.14
C ALA A 700 -12.74 -14.82 -23.73
N ASP A 701 -13.43 -13.98 -22.95
CA ASP A 701 -13.54 -12.54 -23.23
C ASP A 701 -12.33 -11.77 -22.65
N PRO A 702 -11.59 -10.99 -23.44
CA PRO A 702 -10.39 -10.28 -22.98
C PRO A 702 -10.62 -9.27 -21.84
N VAL A 703 -11.79 -8.64 -21.79
CA VAL A 703 -12.14 -7.68 -20.73
C VAL A 703 -12.44 -8.44 -19.44
N MET A 704 -13.24 -9.49 -19.52
CA MET A 704 -13.56 -10.33 -18.38
C MET A 704 -12.34 -11.08 -17.85
N LEU A 705 -11.40 -11.47 -18.72
CA LEU A 705 -10.15 -12.08 -18.31
C LEU A 705 -9.36 -11.17 -17.37
N GLU A 706 -9.28 -9.88 -17.71
CA GLU A 706 -8.63 -8.88 -16.87
C GLU A 706 -9.39 -8.65 -15.56
N ILE A 707 -10.72 -8.65 -15.59
CA ILE A 707 -11.54 -8.54 -14.38
C ILE A 707 -11.30 -9.73 -13.44
N PHE A 708 -11.42 -10.96 -13.92
CA PHE A 708 -11.23 -12.16 -13.09
C PHE A 708 -9.80 -12.28 -12.55
N ASN A 709 -8.80 -11.90 -13.35
CA ASN A 709 -7.42 -11.82 -12.92
C ASN A 709 -7.27 -10.94 -11.66
N ASN A 710 -7.77 -9.70 -11.73
CA ASN A 710 -7.70 -8.77 -10.60
C ASN A 710 -8.51 -9.26 -9.39
N LEU A 711 -9.68 -9.88 -9.62
CA LEU A 711 -10.50 -10.43 -8.54
C LEU A 711 -9.81 -11.59 -7.79
N PHE A 712 -9.19 -12.54 -8.48
CA PHE A 712 -8.50 -13.65 -7.81
C PHE A 712 -7.27 -13.17 -7.02
N MET A 713 -6.52 -12.21 -7.57
CA MET A 713 -5.40 -11.57 -6.87
C MET A 713 -5.88 -10.82 -5.62
N SER A 714 -6.96 -10.06 -5.73
CA SER A 714 -7.58 -9.35 -4.60
C SER A 714 -7.95 -10.29 -3.44
N ILE A 715 -8.46 -11.49 -3.73
CA ILE A 715 -8.78 -12.48 -2.69
C ILE A 715 -7.51 -12.88 -1.93
N ALA A 716 -6.44 -13.23 -2.65
CA ALA A 716 -5.18 -13.62 -2.04
C ALA A 716 -4.57 -12.48 -1.21
N GLU A 717 -4.64 -11.23 -1.68
CA GLU A 717 -4.18 -10.05 -0.94
C GLU A 717 -4.99 -9.81 0.35
N GLN A 718 -6.33 -9.95 0.29
CA GLN A 718 -7.19 -9.83 1.46
C GLN A 718 -6.87 -10.87 2.54
N MET A 719 -6.60 -12.12 2.13
CA MET A 719 -6.12 -13.16 3.03
C MET A 719 -4.79 -12.73 3.68
N GLY A 720 -3.86 -12.19 2.90
CA GLY A 720 -2.57 -11.70 3.39
C GLY A 720 -2.69 -10.57 4.41
N VAL A 721 -3.56 -9.59 4.16
CA VAL A 721 -3.86 -8.50 5.11
C VAL A 721 -4.47 -9.04 6.41
N THR A 722 -5.34 -10.05 6.33
CA THR A 722 -5.88 -10.70 7.54
C THR A 722 -4.78 -11.42 8.31
N LEU A 723 -3.90 -12.16 7.63
CA LEU A 723 -2.78 -12.86 8.26
C LEU A 723 -1.83 -11.89 8.97
N GLN A 724 -1.38 -10.84 8.28
CA GLN A 724 -0.49 -9.82 8.84
C GLN A 724 -1.07 -9.19 10.12
N ASN A 725 -2.34 -8.81 10.11
CA ASN A 725 -2.95 -8.13 11.25
C ASN A 725 -3.15 -9.04 12.46
N THR A 726 -3.37 -10.33 12.23
CA THR A 726 -3.76 -11.29 13.28
C THR A 726 -2.60 -12.13 13.81
N ALA A 727 -1.48 -12.17 13.10
CA ALA A 727 -0.26 -12.89 13.49
C ALA A 727 0.38 -12.32 14.77
N TYR A 728 1.13 -13.19 15.46
CA TYR A 728 1.82 -12.92 16.71
C TYR A 728 3.34 -12.74 16.52
N SER A 729 3.98 -13.54 15.66
CA SER A 729 5.42 -13.46 15.44
C SER A 729 5.85 -12.23 14.65
N VAL A 730 7.05 -11.73 14.97
CA VAL A 730 7.71 -10.65 14.21
C VAL A 730 7.89 -11.05 12.74
N ASN A 731 8.17 -12.33 12.46
CA ASN A 731 8.37 -12.86 11.12
C ASN A 731 7.16 -12.65 10.20
N ILE A 732 5.96 -13.04 10.64
CA ILE A 732 4.76 -12.89 9.82
C ILE A 732 4.26 -11.44 9.84
N LYS A 733 4.27 -10.79 11.01
CA LYS A 733 3.63 -9.48 11.21
C LYS A 733 4.43 -8.29 10.69
N GLU A 734 5.71 -8.23 11.07
CA GLU A 734 6.60 -7.10 10.75
C GLU A 734 7.41 -7.40 9.49
N ARG A 735 7.92 -8.64 9.38
CA ARG A 735 8.78 -9.05 8.27
C ARG A 735 8.02 -9.52 7.03
N LEU A 736 6.70 -9.74 7.14
CA LEU A 736 5.83 -10.20 6.05
C LEU A 736 6.31 -11.51 5.39
N ASP A 737 6.86 -12.41 6.19
CA ASP A 737 7.37 -13.70 5.74
C ASP A 737 6.23 -14.74 5.67
N PHE A 738 5.30 -14.50 4.74
CA PHE A 738 4.15 -15.37 4.48
C PHE A 738 3.69 -15.26 3.02
N SER A 739 2.80 -16.15 2.57
CA SER A 739 2.06 -15.99 1.31
C SER A 739 0.68 -16.61 1.40
N CYS A 740 -0.27 -16.06 0.65
CA CYS A 740 -1.65 -16.50 0.59
C CYS A 740 -2.04 -16.75 -0.87
N ALA A 741 -2.79 -17.81 -1.13
CA ALA A 741 -3.07 -18.24 -2.50
C ALA A 741 -4.45 -18.91 -2.66
N VAL A 742 -4.97 -18.80 -3.88
CA VAL A 742 -6.20 -19.42 -4.37
C VAL A 742 -5.84 -20.51 -5.38
N PHE A 743 -6.52 -21.66 -5.30
CA PHE A 743 -6.28 -22.82 -6.13
C PHE A 743 -7.59 -23.37 -6.70
N ASP A 744 -7.51 -24.04 -7.84
CA ASP A 744 -8.63 -24.78 -8.43
C ASP A 744 -8.97 -26.07 -7.64
N ALA A 745 -9.97 -26.83 -8.10
CA ALA A 745 -10.42 -28.05 -7.42
C ALA A 745 -9.32 -29.13 -7.34
N GLU A 746 -8.44 -29.15 -8.33
CA GLU A 746 -7.32 -30.07 -8.47
C GLU A 746 -6.08 -29.63 -7.68
N GLY A 747 -6.10 -28.41 -7.11
CA GLY A 747 -5.01 -27.85 -6.31
C GLY A 747 -3.96 -27.08 -7.11
N ASN A 748 -4.22 -26.75 -8.38
CA ASN A 748 -3.31 -25.91 -9.16
C ASN A 748 -3.46 -24.44 -8.77
N LEU A 749 -2.32 -23.73 -8.70
CA LEU A 749 -2.29 -22.32 -8.37
C LEU A 749 -3.03 -21.46 -9.40
N VAL A 750 -3.98 -20.64 -8.93
CA VAL A 750 -4.74 -19.68 -9.76
C VAL A 750 -4.25 -18.25 -9.52
N ALA A 751 -4.06 -17.86 -8.26
CA ALA A 751 -3.56 -16.54 -7.87
C ALA A 751 -2.82 -16.59 -6.53
N ASN A 752 -1.87 -15.68 -6.32
CA ASN A 752 -1.05 -15.60 -5.11
C ASN A 752 -0.72 -14.13 -4.78
N ALA A 753 -0.83 -13.73 -3.52
CA ALA A 753 -0.33 -12.46 -3.03
C ALA A 753 1.22 -12.47 -3.00
N PRO A 754 1.91 -11.70 -3.86
CA PRO A 754 3.33 -11.86 -4.14
C PRO A 754 4.22 -11.27 -3.03
N HIS A 755 4.28 -11.93 -1.88
CA HIS A 755 5.15 -11.55 -0.78
C HIS A 755 6.50 -12.29 -0.90
N MET A 756 6.53 -13.62 -0.78
CA MET A 756 7.76 -14.42 -0.86
C MET A 756 7.85 -15.25 -2.15
N PRO A 757 8.85 -14.99 -3.01
CA PRO A 757 8.99 -15.71 -4.28
C PRO A 757 9.18 -17.22 -4.15
N VAL A 758 9.79 -17.71 -3.07
CA VAL A 758 10.01 -19.16 -2.88
C VAL A 758 8.74 -19.96 -2.55
N HIS A 759 7.71 -19.29 -2.02
CA HIS A 759 6.40 -19.89 -1.84
C HIS A 759 5.69 -20.12 -3.19
N LEU A 760 6.10 -19.40 -4.24
CA LEU A 760 5.53 -19.49 -5.57
C LEU A 760 5.85 -20.86 -6.17
N GLY A 761 4.83 -21.68 -6.42
CA GLY A 761 5.02 -22.99 -7.05
C GLY A 761 5.50 -24.12 -6.11
N SER A 762 5.56 -23.88 -4.80
CA SER A 762 5.68 -24.97 -3.81
C SER A 762 4.38 -25.22 -3.05
N MET A 763 3.52 -24.21 -2.86
CA MET A 763 2.25 -24.36 -2.15
C MET A 763 1.24 -25.28 -2.85
N ASP A 764 1.23 -25.35 -4.19
CA ASP A 764 0.35 -26.26 -4.93
C ASP A 764 0.67 -27.72 -4.65
N ALA A 765 1.95 -28.06 -4.46
CA ALA A 765 2.35 -29.40 -4.00
C ALA A 765 1.82 -29.71 -2.58
N SER A 766 1.78 -28.73 -1.66
CA SER A 766 1.17 -28.91 -0.33
C SER A 766 -0.35 -29.15 -0.42
N VAL A 767 -1.06 -28.39 -1.26
CA VAL A 767 -2.50 -28.58 -1.48
C VAL A 767 -2.78 -29.94 -2.14
N ALA A 768 -1.99 -30.32 -3.15
CA ALA A 768 -2.09 -31.63 -3.78
C ALA A 768 -1.84 -32.78 -2.79
N THR A 769 -0.90 -32.63 -1.84
CA THR A 769 -0.71 -33.58 -0.74
C THR A 769 -1.93 -33.63 0.17
N ALA A 770 -2.48 -32.47 0.59
CA ALA A 770 -3.68 -32.44 1.42
C ALA A 770 -4.87 -33.15 0.73
N ILE A 771 -5.02 -33.01 -0.59
CA ILE A 771 -6.04 -33.73 -1.37
C ILE A 771 -5.75 -35.23 -1.40
N ARG A 772 -4.50 -35.63 -1.70
CA ARG A 772 -4.11 -37.03 -1.88
C ARG A 772 -4.19 -37.85 -0.60
N GLU A 773 -3.74 -37.30 0.53
CA GLU A 773 -3.62 -38.02 1.80
C GLU A 773 -4.94 -38.09 2.58
N ASN A 774 -5.95 -37.30 2.21
CA ASN A 774 -7.23 -37.23 2.92
C ASN A 774 -8.40 -37.70 2.04
N LYS A 775 -8.83 -38.95 2.22
CA LYS A 775 -9.90 -39.57 1.41
C LYS A 775 -11.32 -39.09 1.77
N ASP A 776 -11.53 -38.62 3.00
CA ASP A 776 -12.84 -38.16 3.50
C ASP A 776 -12.72 -36.76 4.11
N ILE A 777 -12.77 -35.75 3.23
CA ILE A 777 -12.69 -34.33 3.60
C ILE A 777 -14.12 -33.81 3.80
N LYS A 778 -14.39 -33.11 4.92
CA LYS A 778 -15.71 -32.55 5.24
C LYS A 778 -15.68 -31.02 5.27
N PRO A 779 -16.84 -30.35 5.07
CA PRO A 779 -16.94 -28.91 5.31
C PRO A 779 -16.46 -28.53 6.71
N GLY A 780 -15.60 -27.51 6.78
CA GLY A 780 -14.96 -27.05 8.02
C GLY A 780 -13.70 -27.80 8.45
N ASP A 781 -13.21 -28.76 7.65
CA ASP A 781 -11.89 -29.37 7.86
C ASP A 781 -10.77 -28.42 7.40
N VAL A 782 -9.65 -28.39 8.13
CA VAL A 782 -8.44 -27.64 7.76
C VAL A 782 -7.20 -28.51 8.01
N PHE A 783 -6.23 -28.46 7.10
CA PHE A 783 -5.03 -29.30 7.14
C PHE A 783 -3.76 -28.47 7.31
N LEU A 784 -2.77 -29.03 8.01
CA LEU A 784 -1.46 -28.43 8.28
C LEU A 784 -0.34 -29.33 7.73
N ILE A 785 0.59 -28.74 6.99
CA ILE A 785 1.74 -29.40 6.36
C ILE A 785 2.96 -28.48 6.45
N ASN A 786 4.11 -28.99 6.88
CA ASN A 786 5.43 -28.34 6.67
C ASN A 786 6.47 -29.29 6.03
N ALA A 787 6.11 -30.55 5.81
CA ALA A 787 6.98 -31.57 5.24
C ALA A 787 7.56 -31.15 3.88
N PRO A 788 8.88 -30.92 3.78
CA PRO A 788 9.47 -30.38 2.55
C PRO A 788 9.41 -31.36 1.38
N TYR A 789 9.44 -32.66 1.69
CA TYR A 789 9.28 -33.75 0.73
C TYR A 789 7.87 -33.86 0.13
N ASN A 790 6.88 -33.19 0.74
CA ASN A 790 5.46 -33.25 0.37
C ASN A 790 4.87 -31.86 0.06
N GLY A 791 5.73 -30.95 -0.41
CA GLY A 791 5.33 -29.60 -0.88
C GLY A 791 5.72 -28.46 0.04
N GLY A 792 6.20 -28.75 1.26
CA GLY A 792 6.85 -27.75 2.10
C GLY A 792 8.16 -27.23 1.47
N THR A 793 8.62 -26.07 1.92
CA THR A 793 9.90 -25.46 1.51
C THR A 793 11.02 -25.86 2.47
N HIS A 794 10.77 -25.67 3.77
CA HIS A 794 11.57 -26.11 4.92
C HIS A 794 10.65 -26.16 6.16
N LEU A 795 11.11 -26.70 7.29
CA LEU A 795 10.23 -26.92 8.45
C LEU A 795 9.60 -25.65 9.06
N PRO A 796 10.27 -24.50 9.11
CA PRO A 796 9.66 -23.27 9.64
C PRO A 796 8.49 -22.73 8.81
N ASP A 797 8.34 -23.15 7.54
CA ASP A 797 7.25 -22.71 6.68
C ASP A 797 6.04 -23.65 6.80
N LEU A 798 5.08 -23.25 7.64
CA LEU A 798 3.87 -24.03 7.90
C LEU A 798 2.78 -23.64 6.91
N THR A 799 2.27 -24.61 6.14
CA THR A 799 1.19 -24.41 5.16
C THR A 799 -0.14 -24.91 5.73
N VAL A 800 -1.13 -24.01 5.80
CA VAL A 800 -2.50 -24.31 6.20
C VAL A 800 -3.38 -24.34 4.95
N CYS A 801 -4.01 -25.48 4.68
CA CYS A 801 -4.85 -25.73 3.50
C CYS A 801 -6.32 -25.87 3.89
N THR A 802 -7.21 -25.10 3.27
CA THR A 802 -8.66 -25.10 3.54
C THR A 802 -9.45 -25.37 2.26
N PRO A 803 -10.32 -26.40 2.23
CA PRO A 803 -11.19 -26.70 1.10
C PRO A 803 -12.39 -25.74 1.05
N VAL A 804 -12.77 -25.32 -0.15
CA VAL A 804 -13.96 -24.51 -0.42
C VAL A 804 -15.05 -25.41 -0.99
N PHE A 805 -16.07 -25.71 -0.19
CA PHE A 805 -17.22 -26.52 -0.62
C PHE A 805 -18.31 -25.68 -1.30
N ASP A 806 -19.14 -26.34 -2.11
CA ASP A 806 -20.44 -25.79 -2.52
C ASP A 806 -21.39 -25.57 -1.33
N ASP A 807 -22.48 -24.85 -1.60
CA ASP A 807 -23.51 -24.54 -0.58
C ASP A 807 -24.19 -25.80 -0.04
N ALA A 808 -24.22 -26.88 -0.82
CA ALA A 808 -24.73 -28.18 -0.38
C ALA A 808 -23.74 -28.96 0.50
N GLY A 809 -22.47 -28.56 0.55
CA GLY A 809 -21.42 -29.23 1.31
C GLY A 809 -20.99 -30.59 0.74
N HIS A 810 -21.26 -30.85 -0.55
CA HIS A 810 -21.04 -32.14 -1.20
C HIS A 810 -19.76 -32.20 -2.03
N GLN A 811 -19.41 -31.12 -2.72
CA GLN A 811 -18.26 -31.09 -3.62
C GLN A 811 -17.31 -29.96 -3.25
N ILE A 812 -16.02 -30.28 -3.23
CA ILE A 812 -14.95 -29.29 -3.14
C ILE A 812 -14.84 -28.61 -4.50
N ARG A 813 -15.00 -27.29 -4.52
CA ARG A 813 -14.95 -26.47 -5.73
C ARG A 813 -13.57 -25.86 -5.95
N PHE A 814 -12.96 -25.40 -4.87
CA PHE A 814 -11.69 -24.68 -4.87
C PHE A 814 -10.93 -24.97 -3.58
N TRP A 815 -9.70 -24.48 -3.51
CA TRP A 815 -8.91 -24.46 -2.28
C TRP A 815 -8.33 -23.08 -2.04
N VAL A 816 -8.11 -22.77 -0.77
CA VAL A 816 -7.29 -21.63 -0.35
C VAL A 816 -6.22 -22.11 0.60
N ALA A 817 -5.05 -21.49 0.55
CA ALA A 817 -3.98 -21.80 1.49
C ALA A 817 -3.17 -20.58 1.88
N SER A 818 -2.61 -20.64 3.08
CA SER A 818 -1.64 -19.68 3.59
C SER A 818 -0.42 -20.41 4.08
N ARG A 819 0.77 -19.85 3.83
CA ARG A 819 2.04 -20.33 4.34
C ARG A 819 2.69 -19.21 5.13
N GLY A 820 3.08 -19.47 6.37
CA GLY A 820 3.77 -18.50 7.22
C GLY A 820 5.06 -19.08 7.77
N HIS A 821 6.12 -18.27 7.83
CA HIS A 821 7.38 -18.64 8.45
C HIS A 821 7.30 -18.42 9.95
N HIS A 822 7.25 -19.51 10.72
CA HIS A 822 7.28 -19.45 12.18
C HIS A 822 8.69 -19.13 12.66
N ALA A 823 8.82 -18.34 13.74
CA ALA A 823 10.13 -17.95 14.25
C ALA A 823 10.95 -19.15 14.74
N ASP A 824 10.30 -20.16 15.33
CA ASP A 824 10.91 -21.42 15.78
C ASP A 824 9.84 -22.53 15.71
N ILE A 825 10.23 -23.70 15.20
CA ILE A 825 9.46 -24.94 15.20
C ILE A 825 10.26 -26.08 15.87
N GLY A 826 11.15 -25.72 16.80
CA GLY A 826 12.05 -26.65 17.49
C GLY A 826 13.41 -26.78 16.81
N GLY A 827 14.02 -27.96 16.92
CA GLY A 827 15.34 -28.26 16.36
C GLY A 827 16.50 -27.98 17.31
N ILE A 828 17.72 -28.26 16.88
CA ILE A 828 18.92 -28.22 17.73
C ILE A 828 19.41 -26.82 18.10
N ALA A 829 18.94 -25.79 17.37
CA ALA A 829 19.27 -24.38 17.64
C ALA A 829 18.01 -23.52 17.62
N PRO A 830 17.98 -22.42 18.40
CA PRO A 830 16.92 -21.42 18.31
C PRO A 830 16.74 -20.90 16.89
N GLY A 831 15.49 -20.74 16.47
CA GLY A 831 15.15 -20.24 15.14
C GLY A 831 14.96 -21.32 14.07
N SER A 832 15.21 -22.60 14.39
CA SER A 832 15.05 -23.75 13.48
C SER A 832 15.87 -23.70 12.19
N MET A 833 16.93 -22.88 12.16
CA MET A 833 17.83 -22.68 11.00
C MET A 833 19.27 -23.09 11.31
N SER A 834 19.48 -24.19 12.05
CA SER A 834 20.84 -24.58 12.45
C SER A 834 21.71 -24.93 11.23
N PRO A 835 22.92 -24.34 11.09
CA PRO A 835 23.86 -24.70 10.03
C PRO A 835 24.50 -26.07 10.23
N LEU A 836 24.31 -26.70 11.40
CA LEU A 836 24.90 -27.97 11.78
C LEU A 836 23.96 -29.17 11.57
N ALA A 837 22.74 -28.93 11.08
CA ALA A 837 21.77 -29.99 10.81
C ALA A 837 22.24 -30.89 9.66
N VAL A 838 22.18 -32.21 9.89
CA VAL A 838 22.49 -33.27 8.91
C VAL A 838 21.28 -34.19 8.66
N ASN A 839 20.24 -34.08 9.50
CA ASN A 839 18.97 -34.79 9.42
C ASN A 839 17.82 -33.78 9.60
N ILE A 840 16.73 -33.94 8.85
CA ILE A 840 15.49 -33.14 8.96
C ILE A 840 14.96 -33.00 10.38
N GLU A 841 15.02 -34.03 11.23
CA GLU A 841 14.54 -33.95 12.62
C GLU A 841 15.33 -32.94 13.46
N GLN A 842 16.60 -32.68 13.13
CA GLN A 842 17.41 -31.70 13.82
C GLN A 842 17.02 -30.25 13.47
N GLU A 843 16.26 -30.06 12.40
CA GLU A 843 15.75 -28.74 11.99
C GLU A 843 14.48 -28.37 12.76
N GLY A 844 13.72 -29.34 13.29
CA GLY A 844 12.51 -29.09 14.07
C GLY A 844 11.42 -30.15 13.91
N VAL A 845 10.20 -29.78 14.29
CA VAL A 845 9.03 -30.67 14.20
C VAL A 845 8.63 -30.87 12.74
N TYR A 846 8.69 -32.12 12.30
CA TYR A 846 8.24 -32.55 10.97
C TYR A 846 6.74 -32.91 10.99
N ILE A 847 5.96 -32.24 10.13
CA ILE A 847 4.50 -32.36 10.04
C ILE A 847 4.14 -32.72 8.59
N ASP A 848 3.86 -34.01 8.37
CA ASP A 848 3.56 -34.54 7.05
C ASP A 848 2.17 -34.14 6.52
N ASN A 849 1.13 -34.47 7.28
CA ASN A 849 -0.25 -34.07 7.06
C ASN A 849 -1.01 -34.19 8.38
N PHE A 850 -1.43 -33.06 8.94
CA PHE A 850 -2.17 -33.02 10.20
C PHE A 850 -3.52 -32.36 10.01
N LYS A 851 -4.62 -33.04 10.38
CA LYS A 851 -5.94 -32.41 10.45
C LYS A 851 -5.98 -31.44 11.64
N LEU A 852 -5.83 -30.15 11.33
CA LEU A 852 -5.72 -29.03 12.27
C LEU A 852 -7.09 -28.62 12.83
N VAL A 853 -8.09 -28.58 11.96
CA VAL A 853 -9.50 -28.35 12.31
C VAL A 853 -10.31 -29.53 11.80
N ASP A 854 -11.16 -30.08 12.66
CA ASP A 854 -12.11 -31.14 12.30
C ASP A 854 -13.53 -30.60 12.40
N ARG A 855 -14.17 -30.39 11.23
CA ARG A 855 -15.55 -29.87 11.12
C ARG A 855 -15.79 -28.61 11.98
N GLY A 856 -14.90 -27.63 11.87
CA GLY A 856 -14.96 -26.37 12.62
C GLY A 856 -14.40 -26.42 14.05
N THR A 857 -13.96 -27.59 14.55
CA THR A 857 -13.35 -27.72 15.88
C THR A 857 -11.82 -27.70 15.79
N PHE A 858 -11.18 -26.66 16.35
CA PHE A 858 -9.72 -26.55 16.40
C PHE A 858 -9.12 -27.59 17.35
N ARG A 859 -8.22 -28.44 16.85
CA ARG A 859 -7.66 -29.58 17.59
C ARG A 859 -6.42 -29.18 18.41
N GLU A 860 -6.58 -28.19 19.29
CA GLU A 860 -5.48 -27.55 20.04
C GLU A 860 -4.66 -28.54 20.87
N GLU A 861 -5.30 -29.42 21.64
CA GLU A 861 -4.60 -30.40 22.48
C GLU A 861 -3.76 -31.39 21.65
N ALA A 862 -4.31 -31.85 20.51
CA ALA A 862 -3.59 -32.76 19.62
C ALA A 862 -2.41 -32.07 18.92
N LEU A 863 -2.58 -30.80 18.55
CA LEU A 863 -1.50 -29.98 18.01
C LEU A 863 -0.40 -29.75 19.06
N ALA A 864 -0.77 -29.42 20.30
CA ALA A 864 0.17 -29.24 21.39
C ALA A 864 0.97 -30.53 21.66
N ALA A 865 0.32 -31.69 21.66
CA ALA A 865 0.99 -32.98 21.79
C ALA A 865 1.96 -33.26 20.62
N LEU A 866 1.60 -32.90 19.39
CA LEU A 866 2.47 -33.02 18.21
C LEU A 866 3.73 -32.14 18.34
N LEU A 867 3.55 -30.86 18.71
CA LEU A 867 4.63 -29.88 18.77
C LEU A 867 5.57 -30.08 19.97
N THR A 868 5.07 -30.62 21.07
CA THR A 868 5.85 -30.85 22.31
C THR A 868 6.38 -32.28 22.44
N GLY A 869 5.80 -33.24 21.71
CA GLY A 869 6.19 -34.65 21.74
C GLY A 869 7.31 -35.04 20.77
N ALA A 870 7.77 -34.12 19.92
CA ALA A 870 8.86 -34.37 18.97
C ALA A 870 10.22 -34.50 19.66
N THR A 871 11.21 -35.12 18.98
CA THR A 871 12.60 -35.25 19.46
C THR A 871 13.21 -33.91 19.85
N TYR A 872 12.94 -32.88 19.04
CA TYR A 872 13.35 -31.49 19.29
C TYR A 872 12.09 -30.61 19.27
N PRO A 873 11.40 -30.46 20.42
CA PRO A 873 10.12 -29.79 20.49
C PRO A 873 10.23 -28.29 20.29
N VAL A 874 9.10 -27.65 20.01
CA VAL A 874 9.01 -26.19 19.88
C VAL A 874 9.39 -25.50 21.19
N ARG A 875 10.09 -24.36 21.11
CA ARG A 875 10.44 -23.54 22.29
C ARG A 875 9.28 -22.67 22.77
N ASN A 876 8.43 -22.20 21.84
CA ASN A 876 7.33 -21.28 22.14
C ASN A 876 5.99 -21.75 21.57
N LEU A 877 5.40 -22.78 22.20
CA LEU A 877 4.11 -23.36 21.80
C LEU A 877 3.02 -22.30 21.62
N THR A 878 2.94 -21.33 22.54
CA THR A 878 1.93 -20.26 22.50
C THR A 878 2.04 -19.44 21.21
N GLN A 879 3.25 -19.06 20.80
CA GLN A 879 3.45 -18.35 19.53
C GLN A 879 3.04 -19.21 18.34
N ASN A 880 3.49 -20.48 18.28
CA ASN A 880 3.13 -21.38 17.17
C ASN A 880 1.61 -21.55 17.01
N VAL A 881 0.89 -21.80 18.11
CA VAL A 881 -0.57 -21.99 18.07
C VAL A 881 -1.28 -20.71 17.62
N ASN A 882 -0.82 -19.54 18.06
CA ASN A 882 -1.45 -18.27 17.68
C ASN A 882 -1.23 -17.91 16.21
N ASP A 883 -0.03 -18.13 15.67
CA ASP A 883 0.25 -17.90 14.25
C ASP A 883 -0.56 -18.87 13.36
N LEU A 884 -0.76 -20.13 13.79
CA LEU A 884 -1.65 -21.07 13.09
C LEU A 884 -3.12 -20.64 13.13
N LYS A 885 -3.59 -20.09 14.24
CA LYS A 885 -4.95 -19.49 14.33
C LYS A 885 -5.10 -18.30 13.37
N ALA A 886 -4.06 -17.47 13.22
CA ALA A 886 -4.04 -16.37 12.26
C ALA A 886 -4.12 -16.87 10.79
N GLN A 887 -3.40 -17.96 10.46
CA GLN A 887 -3.48 -18.59 9.13
C GLN A 887 -4.86 -19.18 8.83
N ILE A 888 -5.52 -19.81 9.82
CA ILE A 888 -6.91 -20.27 9.68
C ILE A 888 -7.84 -19.08 9.38
N ALA A 889 -7.72 -17.98 10.13
CA ALA A 889 -8.54 -16.77 9.91
C ALA A 889 -8.33 -16.18 8.51
N ALA A 890 -7.08 -16.15 8.03
CA ALA A 890 -6.75 -15.72 6.68
C ALA A 890 -7.40 -16.63 5.62
N ASN A 891 -7.35 -17.94 5.79
CA ASN A 891 -8.00 -18.88 4.87
C ASN A 891 -9.52 -18.72 4.86
N GLU A 892 -10.17 -18.58 6.02
CA GLU A 892 -11.62 -18.35 6.09
C GLU A 892 -12.05 -17.08 5.37
N LYS A 893 -11.24 -16.01 5.42
CA LYS A 893 -11.47 -14.80 4.61
C LYS A 893 -11.44 -15.14 3.11
N GLY A 894 -10.48 -15.94 2.66
CA GLY A 894 -10.41 -16.43 1.27
C GLY A 894 -11.64 -17.25 0.85
N VAL A 895 -12.09 -18.18 1.72
CA VAL A 895 -13.31 -18.97 1.50
C VAL A 895 -14.53 -18.05 1.31
N ALA A 896 -14.69 -17.05 2.18
CA ALA A 896 -15.83 -16.13 2.13
C ALA A 896 -15.84 -15.29 0.84
N GLU A 897 -14.69 -14.77 0.40
CA GLU A 897 -14.62 -13.96 -0.82
C GLU A 897 -14.82 -14.80 -2.10
N LEU A 898 -14.35 -16.04 -2.14
CA LEU A 898 -14.63 -16.95 -3.25
C LEU A 898 -16.13 -17.26 -3.35
N LYS A 899 -16.79 -17.53 -2.23
CA LYS A 899 -18.25 -17.75 -2.21
C LYS A 899 -19.02 -16.53 -2.72
N LYS A 900 -18.61 -15.32 -2.33
CA LYS A 900 -19.18 -14.07 -2.88
C LYS A 900 -18.98 -13.98 -4.39
N MET A 901 -17.79 -14.31 -4.90
CA MET A 901 -17.51 -14.30 -6.34
C MET A 901 -18.40 -15.29 -7.10
N ILE A 902 -18.55 -16.52 -6.59
CA ILE A 902 -19.45 -17.54 -7.16
C ILE A 902 -20.89 -17.04 -7.17
N GLY A 903 -21.36 -16.42 -6.09
CA GLY A 903 -22.69 -15.82 -6.04
C GLY A 903 -22.90 -14.68 -7.05
N LEU A 904 -21.84 -13.96 -7.43
CA LEU A 904 -21.89 -12.81 -8.35
C LEU A 904 -21.80 -13.17 -9.84
N PHE A 905 -21.07 -14.24 -10.18
CA PHE A 905 -20.75 -14.59 -11.57
C PHE A 905 -21.23 -15.98 -11.99
N GLY A 906 -21.64 -16.81 -11.04
CA GLY A 906 -21.96 -18.21 -11.28
C GLY A 906 -20.72 -19.10 -11.28
N GLU A 907 -20.87 -20.34 -10.81
CA GLU A 907 -19.76 -21.27 -10.62
C GLU A 907 -19.07 -21.63 -11.94
N ASP A 908 -19.84 -21.96 -12.99
CA ASP A 908 -19.29 -22.38 -14.29
C ASP A 908 -18.41 -21.29 -14.91
N VAL A 909 -18.79 -20.02 -14.74
CA VAL A 909 -18.04 -18.86 -15.22
C VAL A 909 -16.75 -18.71 -14.43
N VAL A 910 -16.83 -18.69 -13.10
CA VAL A 910 -15.63 -18.59 -12.23
C VAL A 910 -14.63 -19.68 -12.58
N LYS A 911 -15.09 -20.92 -12.72
CA LYS A 911 -14.25 -22.07 -13.07
C LYS A 911 -13.61 -21.91 -14.46
N ALA A 912 -14.37 -21.48 -15.46
CA ALA A 912 -13.84 -21.26 -16.82
C ALA A 912 -12.75 -20.17 -16.81
N TYR A 913 -12.99 -19.05 -16.13
CA TYR A 913 -12.02 -17.94 -16.08
C TYR A 913 -10.77 -18.26 -15.25
N MET A 914 -10.83 -19.13 -14.25
CA MET A 914 -9.60 -19.68 -13.63
C MET A 914 -8.72 -20.38 -14.67
N GLY A 915 -9.34 -21.18 -15.55
CA GLY A 915 -8.67 -21.83 -16.67
C GLY A 915 -8.07 -20.83 -17.66
N HIS A 916 -8.88 -19.85 -18.11
CA HIS A 916 -8.43 -18.82 -19.05
C HIS A 916 -7.26 -17.98 -18.52
N VAL A 917 -7.26 -17.66 -17.22
CA VAL A 917 -6.16 -16.94 -16.55
C VAL A 917 -4.86 -17.76 -16.58
N GLN A 918 -4.95 -19.07 -16.39
CA GLN A 918 -3.80 -19.98 -16.51
C GLN A 918 -3.33 -20.15 -17.97
N ASP A 919 -4.25 -20.25 -18.93
CA ASP A 919 -3.93 -20.37 -20.36
C ASP A 919 -3.20 -19.12 -20.87
N ASN A 920 -3.65 -17.94 -20.46
CA ASN A 920 -3.03 -16.66 -20.79
C ASN A 920 -1.60 -16.53 -20.21
N ALA A 921 -1.36 -17.04 -19.00
CA ALA A 921 -0.04 -17.09 -18.41
C ALA A 921 0.89 -18.03 -19.20
N ALA A 922 0.39 -19.19 -19.61
CA ALA A 922 1.12 -20.12 -20.46
C ALA A 922 1.53 -19.47 -21.79
N GLU A 923 0.60 -18.81 -22.49
CA GLU A 923 0.89 -18.14 -23.76
C GLU A 923 1.90 -16.99 -23.59
N SER A 924 1.85 -16.28 -22.47
CA SER A 924 2.82 -15.22 -22.18
C SER A 924 4.24 -15.76 -22.01
N VAL A 925 4.41 -16.93 -21.38
CA VAL A 925 5.71 -17.61 -21.32
C VAL A 925 6.12 -18.11 -22.71
N ARG A 926 5.22 -18.69 -23.51
CA ARG A 926 5.53 -19.16 -24.87
C ARG A 926 6.13 -18.05 -25.76
N ARG A 927 5.62 -16.82 -25.65
CA ARG A 927 6.19 -15.64 -26.36
C ARG A 927 7.63 -15.33 -25.97
N VAL A 928 8.01 -15.57 -24.71
CA VAL A 928 9.42 -15.45 -24.27
C VAL A 928 10.28 -16.53 -24.92
N LEU A 929 9.76 -17.76 -24.98
CA LEU A 929 10.49 -18.90 -25.56
C LEU A 929 10.80 -18.67 -27.05
N ASP A 930 9.94 -17.96 -27.78
CA ASP A 930 10.17 -17.60 -29.18
C ASP A 930 11.46 -16.77 -29.37
N ARG A 931 11.92 -16.03 -28.36
CA ARG A 931 13.14 -15.20 -28.40
C ARG A 931 14.30 -15.72 -27.53
N LEU A 932 14.05 -16.67 -26.64
CA LEU A 932 15.07 -17.20 -25.73
C LEU A 932 16.05 -18.12 -26.49
N PRO A 933 17.38 -17.97 -26.32
CA PRO A 933 18.35 -18.92 -26.86
C PRO A 933 18.49 -20.15 -25.97
N ASP A 934 19.06 -21.22 -26.53
CA ASP A 934 19.56 -22.34 -25.73
C ASP A 934 20.70 -21.86 -24.82
N GLY A 935 20.80 -22.48 -23.64
CA GLY A 935 21.71 -22.05 -22.59
C GLY A 935 22.27 -23.21 -21.79
N HIS A 936 23.50 -23.06 -21.29
CA HIS A 936 24.13 -23.99 -20.36
C HIS A 936 24.97 -23.21 -19.36
N PHE A 937 24.86 -23.58 -18.09
CA PHE A 937 25.64 -22.96 -17.02
C PHE A 937 25.93 -23.95 -15.91
N ILE A 938 27.12 -23.82 -15.30
CA ILE A 938 27.52 -24.57 -14.12
C ILE A 938 27.83 -23.55 -13.02
N TYR A 939 27.16 -23.69 -11.90
CA TYR A 939 27.29 -22.82 -10.74
C TYR A 939 27.97 -23.56 -9.59
N GLU A 940 29.15 -23.09 -9.18
CA GLU A 940 29.87 -23.63 -8.03
C GLU A 940 29.41 -22.96 -6.72
N MET A 941 29.15 -23.75 -5.68
CA MET A 941 28.80 -23.27 -4.34
C MET A 941 29.99 -23.38 -3.37
N ASP A 942 29.96 -22.61 -2.28
CA ASP A 942 31.03 -22.58 -1.27
C ASP A 942 31.36 -23.96 -0.68
N GLN A 943 30.34 -24.82 -0.56
CA GLN A 943 30.41 -26.19 -0.03
C GLN A 943 31.17 -27.15 -0.96
N GLY A 944 31.55 -26.71 -2.15
CA GLY A 944 32.26 -27.51 -3.16
C GLY A 944 31.34 -28.37 -4.03
N CYS A 945 30.02 -28.24 -3.87
CA CYS A 945 29.04 -28.78 -4.79
C CYS A 945 28.77 -27.82 -5.96
N GLN A 946 28.11 -28.35 -6.99
CA GLN A 946 27.71 -27.60 -8.18
C GLN A 946 26.25 -27.86 -8.56
N ILE A 947 25.63 -26.83 -9.14
CA ILE A 947 24.35 -26.90 -9.84
C ILE A 947 24.64 -26.71 -11.32
N GLU A 948 24.22 -27.66 -12.15
CA GLU A 948 24.35 -27.59 -13.60
C GLU A 948 22.96 -27.50 -14.21
N VAL A 949 22.75 -26.58 -15.14
CA VAL A 949 21.48 -26.46 -15.85
C VAL A 949 21.70 -26.28 -17.35
N ARG A 950 20.92 -27.00 -18.14
CA ARG A 950 20.79 -26.82 -19.59
C ARG A 950 19.35 -26.42 -19.92
N VAL A 951 19.19 -25.30 -20.62
CA VAL A 951 17.91 -24.82 -21.14
C VAL A 951 17.90 -25.05 -22.65
N THR A 952 16.95 -25.86 -23.14
CA THR A 952 16.79 -26.17 -24.57
C THR A 952 15.40 -25.78 -25.02
N ILE A 953 15.29 -25.07 -26.15
CA ILE A 953 14.02 -24.53 -26.66
C ILE A 953 13.56 -25.31 -27.90
N ASP A 954 12.40 -25.97 -27.81
CA ASP A 954 11.68 -26.51 -28.95
C ASP A 954 10.79 -25.41 -29.54
N ARG A 955 11.26 -24.79 -30.63
CA ARG A 955 10.58 -23.66 -31.28
C ARG A 955 9.29 -24.08 -32.00
N GLU A 956 9.17 -25.32 -32.43
CA GLU A 956 7.96 -25.80 -33.11
C GLU A 956 6.82 -26.00 -32.10
N LYS A 957 7.14 -26.57 -30.93
CA LYS A 957 6.16 -26.76 -29.85
C LYS A 957 6.02 -25.53 -28.95
N ARG A 958 6.93 -24.56 -29.07
CA ARG A 958 7.06 -23.40 -28.18
C ARG A 958 7.19 -23.85 -26.72
N GLU A 959 8.05 -24.85 -26.48
CA GLU A 959 8.29 -25.47 -25.17
C GLU A 959 9.77 -25.38 -24.80
N ALA A 960 10.07 -25.29 -23.50
CA ALA A 960 11.45 -25.33 -23.00
C ALA A 960 11.67 -26.56 -22.14
N THR A 961 12.84 -27.18 -22.27
CA THR A 961 13.34 -28.18 -21.32
C THR A 961 14.42 -27.54 -20.45
N VAL A 962 14.19 -27.55 -19.13
CA VAL A 962 15.15 -27.12 -18.10
C VAL A 962 15.68 -28.38 -17.42
N ASP A 963 16.90 -28.77 -17.77
CA ASP A 963 17.53 -30.03 -17.36
C ASP A 963 18.66 -29.78 -16.36
N PHE A 964 18.50 -30.29 -15.15
CA PHE A 964 19.47 -30.18 -14.05
C PHE A 964 20.45 -31.37 -13.97
N THR A 965 20.48 -32.25 -14.98
CA THR A 965 21.45 -33.35 -15.07
C THR A 965 22.89 -32.82 -15.04
N GLY A 966 23.71 -33.36 -14.12
CA GLY A 966 25.07 -32.87 -13.82
C GLY A 966 25.18 -32.13 -12.48
N THR A 967 24.04 -31.77 -11.88
CA THR A 967 23.97 -31.26 -10.51
C THR A 967 24.43 -32.33 -9.51
N SER A 968 25.11 -31.88 -8.45
CA SER A 968 25.70 -32.76 -7.43
C SER A 968 24.69 -33.68 -6.75
N GLU A 969 25.16 -34.84 -6.30
CA GLU A 969 24.39 -35.77 -5.48
C GLU A 969 23.94 -35.13 -4.16
N GLN A 970 22.92 -35.73 -3.53
CA GLN A 970 22.45 -35.33 -2.21
C GLN A 970 23.62 -35.15 -1.23
N ARG A 971 23.55 -34.06 -0.47
CA ARG A 971 24.55 -33.66 0.49
C ARG A 971 24.34 -34.33 1.86
N PRO A 972 25.41 -34.60 2.62
CA PRO A 972 25.33 -35.06 4.00
C PRO A 972 25.04 -33.92 5.00
N ASP A 973 24.89 -32.70 4.51
CA ASP A 973 24.61 -31.46 5.26
C ASP A 973 23.22 -30.91 4.85
N ASN A 974 22.86 -29.71 5.31
CA ASN A 974 21.54 -29.11 5.06
C ASN A 974 21.42 -28.36 3.71
N PHE A 975 22.42 -28.40 2.84
CA PHE A 975 22.38 -27.79 1.49
C PHE A 975 21.67 -28.69 0.48
N ASN A 976 20.48 -29.17 0.83
CA ASN A 976 19.60 -29.89 -0.09
C ASN A 976 18.30 -29.11 -0.28
N ALA A 977 17.93 -28.81 -1.52
CA ALA A 977 16.65 -28.21 -1.87
C ALA A 977 15.66 -29.30 -2.33
N PRO A 978 14.50 -29.44 -1.69
CA PRO A 978 13.41 -30.27 -2.20
C PRO A 978 12.99 -29.85 -3.61
N GLU A 979 12.51 -30.79 -4.42
CA GLU A 979 12.08 -30.52 -5.80
C GLU A 979 11.10 -29.34 -5.93
N PRO A 980 10.10 -29.16 -5.02
CA PRO A 980 9.22 -27.98 -5.05
C PRO A 980 9.96 -26.63 -5.02
N VAL A 981 11.09 -26.53 -4.31
CA VAL A 981 11.92 -25.32 -4.24
C VAL A 981 12.61 -25.05 -5.58
N THR A 982 13.14 -26.09 -6.21
CA THR A 982 13.74 -26.00 -7.55
C THR A 982 12.71 -25.55 -8.59
N ARG A 983 11.49 -26.10 -8.50
CA ARG A 983 10.37 -25.74 -9.37
C ARG A 983 9.95 -24.27 -9.19
N ALA A 984 9.95 -23.78 -7.95
CA ALA A 984 9.70 -22.37 -7.62
C ALA A 984 10.73 -21.43 -8.25
N ALA A 985 12.02 -21.79 -8.19
CA ALA A 985 13.08 -21.00 -8.81
C ALA A 985 12.94 -20.93 -10.34
N VAL A 986 12.58 -22.05 -10.99
CA VAL A 986 12.30 -22.07 -12.43
C VAL A 986 11.11 -21.17 -12.77
N LEU A 987 10.00 -21.30 -12.04
CA LEU A 987 8.82 -20.45 -12.22
C LEU A 987 9.16 -18.96 -12.09
N TYR A 988 9.92 -18.61 -11.05
CA TYR A 988 10.35 -17.24 -10.79
C TYR A 988 11.16 -16.67 -11.96
N VAL A 989 12.18 -17.39 -12.46
CA VAL A 989 13.03 -16.92 -13.55
C VAL A 989 12.23 -16.70 -14.83
N PHE A 990 11.41 -17.67 -15.24
CA PHE A 990 10.60 -17.51 -16.45
C PHE A 990 9.59 -16.36 -16.32
N ARG A 991 9.06 -16.09 -15.12
CA ARG A 991 8.21 -14.93 -14.90
C ARG A 991 8.96 -13.60 -15.02
N VAL A 992 10.19 -13.52 -14.54
CA VAL A 992 11.04 -12.32 -14.69
C VAL A 992 11.29 -12.05 -16.18
N LEU A 993 11.54 -13.09 -16.98
CA LEU A 993 11.83 -12.98 -18.42
C LEU A 993 10.62 -12.56 -19.29
N VAL A 994 9.39 -12.64 -18.77
CA VAL A 994 8.18 -12.18 -19.47
C VAL A 994 8.15 -10.67 -19.63
N GLU A 995 8.78 -9.90 -18.72
CA GLU A 995 8.86 -8.42 -18.80
C GLU A 995 7.49 -7.74 -19.05
N GLY A 996 6.44 -8.26 -18.43
CA GLY A 996 5.09 -7.72 -18.52
C GLY A 996 4.24 -8.06 -17.29
N ASP A 997 3.11 -7.36 -17.15
CA ASP A 997 2.15 -7.57 -16.07
C ASP A 997 1.23 -8.76 -16.40
N ILE A 998 1.67 -9.95 -15.96
CA ILE A 998 0.85 -11.17 -15.94
C ILE A 998 0.72 -11.70 -14.51
N PRO A 999 -0.42 -12.30 -14.15
CA PRO A 999 -0.57 -12.96 -12.86
C PRO A 999 0.40 -14.13 -12.71
N MET A 1000 0.81 -14.39 -11.47
CA MET A 1000 1.60 -15.56 -11.14
C MET A 1000 0.68 -16.75 -10.85
N ASN A 1001 0.71 -17.76 -11.71
CA ASN A 1001 -0.12 -18.96 -11.55
C ASN A 1001 0.55 -20.20 -12.17
N ALA A 1002 -0.07 -21.37 -12.03
CA ALA A 1002 0.46 -22.64 -12.52
C ALA A 1002 0.61 -22.70 -14.06
N GLY A 1003 -0.09 -21.84 -14.79
CA GLY A 1003 -0.01 -21.72 -16.25
C GLY A 1003 1.39 -21.39 -16.77
N CYS A 1004 2.16 -20.60 -16.03
CA CYS A 1004 3.54 -20.24 -16.39
C CYS A 1004 4.48 -21.44 -16.58
N LEU A 1005 4.22 -22.56 -15.90
CA LEU A 1005 5.05 -23.77 -15.99
C LEU A 1005 4.55 -24.77 -17.05
N ARG A 1006 3.33 -24.63 -17.57
CA ARG A 1006 2.80 -25.55 -18.59
C ARG A 1006 3.70 -25.70 -19.83
N PRO A 1007 4.34 -24.65 -20.38
CA PRO A 1007 5.26 -24.80 -21.51
C PRO A 1007 6.69 -25.20 -21.10
N ILE A 1008 6.94 -25.50 -19.82
CA ILE A 1008 8.28 -25.75 -19.28
C ILE A 1008 8.37 -27.18 -18.73
N ARG A 1009 9.17 -28.02 -19.36
CA ARG A 1009 9.54 -29.35 -18.86
C ARG A 1009 10.75 -29.24 -17.95
N ILE A 1010 10.60 -29.61 -16.69
CA ILE A 1010 11.68 -29.59 -15.70
C ILE A 1010 12.19 -31.03 -15.48
N ILE A 1011 13.50 -31.23 -15.54
CA ILE A 1011 14.16 -32.50 -15.27
C ILE A 1011 15.10 -32.31 -14.10
N VAL A 1012 14.79 -32.94 -12.96
CA VAL A 1012 15.64 -32.95 -11.76
C VAL A 1012 16.10 -34.39 -11.51
N PRO A 1013 17.41 -34.67 -11.47
CA PRO A 1013 17.90 -36.02 -11.17
C PRO A 1013 17.51 -36.47 -9.76
N GLN A 1014 16.88 -37.64 -9.66
CA GLN A 1014 16.43 -38.18 -8.38
C GLN A 1014 17.61 -38.52 -7.46
N GLY A 1015 17.59 -38.08 -6.20
CA GLY A 1015 18.72 -38.26 -5.28
C GLY A 1015 19.87 -37.26 -5.47
N SER A 1016 19.69 -36.25 -6.33
CA SER A 1016 20.55 -35.07 -6.33
C SER A 1016 20.24 -34.15 -5.14
N MET A 1017 21.10 -33.15 -4.90
CA MET A 1017 20.82 -32.10 -3.90
C MET A 1017 19.57 -31.27 -4.21
N LEU A 1018 19.01 -31.34 -5.42
CA LEU A 1018 17.76 -30.66 -5.82
C LEU A 1018 16.51 -31.58 -5.76
N SER A 1019 16.71 -32.85 -5.43
CA SER A 1019 15.66 -33.85 -5.19
C SER A 1019 16.13 -34.84 -4.11
N PRO A 1020 16.43 -34.35 -2.89
CA PRO A 1020 16.91 -35.19 -1.81
C PRO A 1020 15.85 -36.20 -1.36
N ARG A 1021 16.32 -37.28 -0.74
CA ARG A 1021 15.50 -38.31 -0.11
C ARG A 1021 15.48 -38.09 1.40
N TYR A 1022 14.32 -38.33 2.01
CA TYR A 1022 14.18 -38.40 3.46
C TYR A 1022 15.22 -39.37 4.06
N PRO A 1023 15.89 -39.05 5.19
CA PRO A 1023 15.67 -37.89 6.09
C PRO A 1023 16.69 -36.75 5.94
N ALA A 1024 17.13 -36.41 4.72
CA ALA A 1024 18.12 -35.32 4.53
C ALA A 1024 17.69 -34.01 5.21
N ALA A 1025 18.65 -33.26 5.74
CA ALA A 1025 18.43 -31.87 6.14
C ALA A 1025 18.27 -30.97 4.89
N VAL A 1026 17.39 -29.97 4.96
CA VAL A 1026 16.99 -29.15 3.81
C VAL A 1026 16.86 -27.65 4.10
N VAL A 1027 17.14 -27.19 5.32
CA VAL A 1027 16.87 -25.80 5.70
C VAL A 1027 17.65 -24.78 4.85
N ALA A 1028 18.91 -25.07 4.50
CA ALA A 1028 19.69 -24.23 3.59
C ALA A 1028 19.23 -24.37 2.12
N GLY A 1029 18.47 -25.41 1.80
CA GLY A 1029 17.81 -25.60 0.50
C GLY A 1029 16.91 -24.44 0.11
N ASN A 1030 16.03 -24.04 1.03
CA ASN A 1030 15.08 -22.95 0.83
C ASN A 1030 15.76 -21.59 0.68
N VAL A 1031 16.83 -21.34 1.45
CA VAL A 1031 17.39 -19.99 1.60
C VAL A 1031 18.72 -19.75 0.87
N GLU A 1032 19.52 -20.79 0.63
CA GLU A 1032 20.81 -20.69 -0.08
C GLU A 1032 20.76 -21.37 -1.45
N VAL A 1033 20.35 -22.64 -1.51
CA VAL A 1033 20.34 -23.41 -2.77
C VAL A 1033 19.35 -22.83 -3.78
N SER A 1034 18.18 -22.35 -3.33
CA SER A 1034 17.20 -21.69 -4.20
C SER A 1034 17.76 -20.43 -4.90
N GLN A 1035 18.60 -19.66 -4.18
CA GLN A 1035 19.31 -18.50 -4.73
C GLN A 1035 20.34 -18.93 -5.77
N ALA A 1036 21.08 -20.00 -5.48
CA ALA A 1036 22.07 -20.57 -6.40
C ALA A 1036 21.43 -21.13 -7.68
N VAL A 1037 20.30 -21.84 -7.58
CA VAL A 1037 19.51 -22.32 -8.74
C VAL A 1037 19.08 -21.13 -9.60
N THR A 1038 18.57 -20.07 -8.97
CA THR A 1038 18.11 -18.86 -9.67
C THR A 1038 19.26 -18.17 -10.41
N ASN A 1039 20.40 -17.96 -9.76
CA ASN A 1039 21.59 -17.41 -10.40
C ASN A 1039 22.08 -18.31 -11.55
N CYS A 1040 22.06 -19.64 -11.38
CA CYS A 1040 22.47 -20.60 -12.42
C CYS A 1040 21.57 -20.49 -13.67
N LEU A 1041 20.25 -20.38 -13.48
CA LEU A 1041 19.28 -20.17 -14.55
C LEU A 1041 19.46 -18.83 -15.28
N PHE A 1042 19.71 -17.73 -14.55
CA PHE A 1042 20.03 -16.44 -15.17
C PHE A 1042 21.36 -16.46 -15.92
N GLY A 1043 22.35 -17.20 -15.40
CA GLY A 1043 23.62 -17.46 -16.09
C GLY A 1043 23.41 -18.23 -17.39
N ALA A 1044 22.57 -19.27 -17.38
CA ALA A 1044 22.28 -20.09 -18.56
C ALA A 1044 21.51 -19.32 -19.64
N THR A 1045 20.51 -18.52 -19.24
CA THR A 1045 19.75 -17.68 -20.16
C THR A 1045 20.51 -16.44 -20.62
N GLY A 1046 21.56 -16.04 -19.89
CA GLY A 1046 22.36 -14.86 -20.17
C GLY A 1046 21.61 -13.55 -19.97
N ALA A 1047 20.51 -13.55 -19.19
CA ALA A 1047 19.65 -12.39 -19.04
C ALA A 1047 20.19 -11.36 -18.04
N MET A 1048 20.81 -11.79 -16.94
CA MET A 1048 21.37 -10.92 -15.89
C MET A 1048 22.62 -11.53 -15.25
N ALA A 1049 23.46 -10.68 -14.65
CA ALA A 1049 24.57 -11.15 -13.81
C ALA A 1049 24.07 -11.78 -12.50
N ALA A 1050 24.95 -12.45 -11.75
CA ALA A 1050 24.57 -13.06 -10.47
C ALA A 1050 24.20 -11.99 -9.44
N ALA A 1051 23.09 -12.18 -8.73
CA ALA A 1051 22.88 -11.49 -7.47
C ALA A 1051 23.79 -12.05 -6.37
N GLN A 1052 23.63 -11.55 -5.14
CA GLN A 1052 24.41 -12.00 -3.98
C GLN A 1052 24.39 -13.51 -3.72
N GLY A 1053 23.40 -14.26 -4.24
CA GLY A 1053 23.36 -15.72 -4.19
C GLY A 1053 23.16 -16.34 -2.80
N THR A 1054 22.80 -15.51 -1.80
CA THR A 1054 22.56 -15.91 -0.40
C THR A 1054 21.51 -14.97 0.22
N MET A 1055 20.79 -15.44 1.24
CA MET A 1055 19.90 -14.58 2.04
C MET A 1055 20.58 -14.05 3.32
N ASN A 1056 21.82 -14.48 3.60
CA ASN A 1056 22.58 -14.16 4.83
C ASN A 1056 21.72 -14.34 6.09
N ASN A 1057 21.26 -15.57 6.30
CA ASN A 1057 20.30 -15.92 7.35
C ASN A 1057 20.96 -15.90 8.73
N LEU A 1058 20.66 -14.88 9.53
CA LEU A 1058 21.10 -14.77 10.90
C LEU A 1058 19.99 -15.25 11.82
N THR A 1059 20.27 -16.24 12.65
CA THR A 1059 19.42 -16.58 13.79
C THR A 1059 20.16 -16.32 15.08
N PHE A 1060 19.41 -15.93 16.10
CA PHE A 1060 19.91 -15.94 17.46
C PHE A 1060 18.80 -16.20 18.47
N GLY A 1061 19.19 -16.66 19.66
CA GLY A 1061 18.24 -16.88 20.72
C GLY A 1061 18.75 -17.70 21.89
N ASN A 1062 17.81 -18.08 22.75
CA ASN A 1062 17.94 -19.01 23.85
C ASN A 1062 16.57 -19.67 24.11
N ASP A 1063 16.34 -20.21 25.32
CA ASP A 1063 15.06 -20.84 25.66
C ASP A 1063 13.88 -19.85 25.72
N GLU A 1064 14.16 -18.56 25.96
CA GLU A 1064 13.15 -17.50 26.08
C GLU A 1064 12.95 -16.73 24.77
N TYR A 1065 14.04 -16.40 24.07
CA TYR A 1065 14.04 -15.60 22.85
C TYR A 1065 14.41 -16.43 21.62
N GLN A 1066 13.66 -16.28 20.52
CA GLN A 1066 14.00 -16.87 19.23
C GLN A 1066 13.84 -15.81 18.13
N TYR A 1067 14.91 -15.56 17.39
CA TYR A 1067 14.93 -14.59 16.30
C TYR A 1067 15.55 -15.18 15.04
N TYR A 1068 14.94 -14.85 13.91
CA TYR A 1068 15.40 -15.14 12.56
C TYR A 1068 15.36 -13.85 11.75
N GLU A 1069 16.36 -13.63 10.90
CA GLU A 1069 16.44 -12.49 9.98
C GLU A 1069 17.22 -12.85 8.70
N THR A 1070 16.73 -12.39 7.55
CA THR A 1070 17.49 -12.34 6.29
C THR A 1070 18.07 -10.95 6.09
N ILE A 1071 19.29 -10.87 5.55
CA ILE A 1071 20.00 -9.60 5.38
C ILE A 1071 20.27 -9.35 3.89
N CYS A 1072 19.78 -8.21 3.39
CA CYS A 1072 19.93 -7.81 2.00
C CYS A 1072 21.37 -7.39 1.61
N SER A 1073 21.61 -7.34 0.30
CA SER A 1073 22.83 -6.83 -0.30
C SER A 1073 22.50 -6.04 -1.57
N GLY A 1074 23.47 -5.78 -2.44
CA GLY A 1074 23.24 -5.14 -3.72
C GLY A 1074 22.63 -6.06 -4.76
N ALA A 1075 21.69 -5.52 -5.56
CA ALA A 1075 21.09 -6.19 -6.69
C ALA A 1075 22.08 -6.36 -7.86
N PRO A 1076 21.88 -7.35 -8.75
CA PRO A 1076 22.76 -7.57 -9.89
C PRO A 1076 22.60 -6.46 -10.96
N ALA A 1077 23.62 -6.32 -11.81
CA ALA A 1077 23.52 -5.52 -13.03
C ALA A 1077 22.96 -6.35 -14.20
N GLY A 1078 22.36 -5.66 -15.17
CA GLY A 1078 21.85 -6.28 -16.39
C GLY A 1078 22.01 -5.39 -17.63
N PRO A 1079 21.41 -5.80 -18.76
CA PRO A 1079 21.53 -5.07 -20.01
C PRO A 1079 20.79 -3.72 -19.93
N GLY A 1080 21.53 -2.64 -19.72
CA GLY A 1080 20.98 -1.28 -19.75
C GLY A 1080 20.76 -0.64 -18.37
N PHE A 1081 21.06 -1.34 -17.28
CA PHE A 1081 20.77 -0.87 -15.93
C PHE A 1081 21.79 -1.33 -14.87
N ASN A 1082 22.01 -0.47 -13.87
CA ASN A 1082 22.79 -0.78 -12.67
C ASN A 1082 21.92 -1.51 -11.64
N GLY A 1083 22.56 -2.25 -10.73
CA GLY A 1083 21.86 -2.83 -9.58
C GLY A 1083 21.61 -1.80 -8.47
N ALA A 1084 20.48 -1.93 -7.77
CA ALA A 1084 20.16 -1.14 -6.58
C ALA A 1084 20.91 -1.61 -5.32
N ASP A 1085 21.32 -0.66 -4.48
CA ASP A 1085 21.99 -0.93 -3.20
C ASP A 1085 21.02 -1.48 -2.14
N ALA A 1086 21.51 -2.41 -1.31
CA ALA A 1086 20.84 -2.87 -0.08
C ALA A 1086 19.34 -3.14 -0.25
N VAL A 1087 19.03 -4.15 -1.08
CA VAL A 1087 17.68 -4.61 -1.37
C VAL A 1087 17.67 -6.12 -1.57
N HIS A 1088 16.59 -6.78 -1.15
CA HIS A 1088 16.43 -8.20 -1.40
C HIS A 1088 16.24 -8.50 -2.89
N THR A 1089 16.77 -9.64 -3.30
CA THR A 1089 16.72 -10.14 -4.67
C THR A 1089 16.25 -11.58 -4.71
N HIS A 1090 15.66 -11.94 -5.85
CA HIS A 1090 15.32 -13.32 -6.19
C HIS A 1090 14.43 -14.00 -5.14
N MET A 1091 14.87 -15.10 -4.53
CA MET A 1091 14.00 -16.02 -3.79
C MET A 1091 13.53 -15.52 -2.41
N THR A 1092 13.85 -14.28 -2.04
CA THR A 1092 13.37 -13.63 -0.82
C THR A 1092 12.92 -12.20 -1.09
N ASN A 1093 12.01 -11.70 -0.26
CA ASN A 1093 11.63 -10.30 -0.20
C ASN A 1093 11.17 -9.89 1.20
N SER A 1094 11.62 -10.58 2.25
CA SER A 1094 11.16 -10.33 3.61
C SER A 1094 11.63 -8.96 4.11
N ARG A 1095 10.81 -8.29 4.91
CA ARG A 1095 11.19 -7.03 5.54
C ARG A 1095 12.21 -7.25 6.64
N LEU A 1096 13.02 -6.23 6.88
CA LEU A 1096 13.88 -6.15 8.06
C LEU A 1096 13.04 -5.73 9.29
N THR A 1097 13.37 -6.25 10.46
CA THR A 1097 12.80 -5.73 11.72
C THR A 1097 13.33 -4.32 11.97
N ASP A 1098 12.43 -3.38 12.29
CA ASP A 1098 12.83 -2.01 12.64
C ASP A 1098 13.80 -2.03 13.83
N PRO A 1099 14.89 -1.23 13.81
CA PRO A 1099 15.88 -1.18 14.88
C PRO A 1099 15.29 -1.03 16.29
N GLU A 1100 14.26 -0.21 16.47
CA GLU A 1100 13.68 0.00 17.80
C GLU A 1100 12.84 -1.19 18.25
N ILE A 1101 12.17 -1.85 17.31
CA ILE A 1101 11.40 -3.07 17.59
C ILE A 1101 12.34 -4.22 17.96
N LEU A 1102 13.47 -4.35 17.23
CA LEU A 1102 14.51 -5.34 17.52
C LEU A 1102 15.02 -5.22 18.95
N GLU A 1103 15.44 -4.02 19.37
CA GLU A 1103 15.99 -3.78 20.72
C GLU A 1103 14.94 -3.81 21.83
N THR A 1104 13.68 -3.56 21.50
CA THR A 1104 12.58 -3.64 22.48
C THR A 1104 12.17 -5.08 22.74
N ARG A 1105 12.21 -5.95 21.72
CA ARG A 1105 11.73 -7.34 21.81
C ARG A 1105 12.81 -8.35 22.14
N PHE A 1106 14.08 -8.03 21.89
CA PHE A 1106 15.19 -8.95 22.03
C PHE A 1106 16.34 -8.31 22.81
N PRO A 1107 17.09 -9.08 23.61
CA PRO A 1107 18.18 -8.58 24.43
C PRO A 1107 19.46 -8.38 23.59
N VAL A 1108 19.36 -7.52 22.59
CA VAL A 1108 20.43 -7.15 21.66
C VAL A 1108 20.45 -5.63 21.43
N LEU A 1109 21.57 -5.12 20.98
CA LEU A 1109 21.75 -3.74 20.51
C LEU A 1109 22.23 -3.76 19.06
N LEU A 1110 21.54 -3.08 18.16
CA LEU A 1110 22.00 -2.85 16.80
C LEU A 1110 22.99 -1.66 16.83
N GLU A 1111 24.26 -1.94 16.59
CA GLU A 1111 25.33 -0.92 16.69
C GLU A 1111 25.55 -0.18 15.38
N ASP A 1112 25.45 -0.88 14.25
CA ASP A 1112 25.75 -0.34 12.92
C ASP A 1112 25.00 -1.13 11.85
N PHE A 1113 24.35 -0.42 10.91
CA PHE A 1113 23.82 -1.02 9.69
C PHE A 1113 23.89 -0.03 8.53
N HIS A 1114 24.78 -0.30 7.57
CA HIS A 1114 25.06 0.64 6.50
C HIS A 1114 25.40 0.00 5.15
N ILE A 1115 25.35 0.82 4.10
CA ILE A 1115 25.70 0.44 2.72
C ILE A 1115 27.21 0.58 2.52
N ARG A 1116 27.84 -0.48 2.03
CA ARG A 1116 29.28 -0.55 1.72
C ARG A 1116 29.56 0.08 0.35
N LYS A 1117 29.61 1.41 0.29
CA LYS A 1117 29.78 2.15 -0.97
C LYS A 1117 30.95 1.65 -1.81
N GLY A 1118 30.70 1.38 -3.09
CA GLY A 1118 31.67 0.93 -4.08
C GLY A 1118 31.98 -0.57 -4.06
N SER A 1119 31.30 -1.39 -3.25
CA SER A 1119 31.49 -2.84 -3.15
C SER A 1119 30.85 -3.66 -4.29
N GLY A 1120 29.93 -3.09 -5.06
CA GLY A 1120 29.27 -3.77 -6.18
C GLY A 1120 30.23 -4.15 -7.31
N GLY A 1121 30.01 -5.33 -7.93
CA GLY A 1121 30.76 -5.80 -9.10
C GLY A 1121 30.75 -4.81 -10.25
N LYS A 1122 31.91 -4.63 -10.91
CA LYS A 1122 32.09 -3.56 -11.90
C LYS A 1122 31.82 -4.02 -13.34
N GLY A 1123 31.15 -3.21 -14.15
CA GLY A 1123 30.99 -3.43 -15.58
C GLY A 1123 30.69 -2.11 -16.26
N LYS A 1124 30.23 -2.13 -17.52
CA LYS A 1124 29.54 -0.97 -18.12
C LYS A 1124 28.35 -0.57 -17.26
N TRP A 1125 27.67 -1.59 -16.70
CA TRP A 1125 26.70 -1.45 -15.63
C TRP A 1125 27.23 -2.16 -14.38
N HIS A 1126 27.15 -1.48 -13.25
CA HIS A 1126 27.65 -1.95 -11.96
C HIS A 1126 26.53 -2.60 -11.14
N ALA A 1127 26.86 -3.63 -10.37
CA ALA A 1127 25.95 -4.16 -9.37
C ALA A 1127 25.78 -3.15 -8.23
N GLY A 1128 24.67 -3.28 -7.49
CA GLY A 1128 24.45 -2.49 -6.28
C GLY A 1128 25.46 -2.83 -5.19
N ASP A 1129 25.61 -1.92 -4.24
CA ASP A 1129 26.48 -2.09 -3.08
C ASP A 1129 25.85 -2.98 -2.00
N GLY A 1130 26.70 -3.77 -1.35
CA GLY A 1130 26.33 -4.63 -0.22
C GLY A 1130 26.18 -3.87 1.10
N THR A 1131 25.98 -4.61 2.18
CA THR A 1131 25.73 -4.06 3.52
C THR A 1131 26.73 -4.59 4.55
N ARG A 1132 26.85 -3.86 5.66
CA ARG A 1132 27.52 -4.31 6.90
C ARG A 1132 26.55 -4.09 8.06
N ARG A 1133 26.29 -5.13 8.85
CA ARG A 1133 25.37 -5.11 10.00
C ARG A 1133 26.06 -5.67 11.23
N THR A 1134 26.05 -4.94 12.36
CA THR A 1134 26.66 -5.33 13.62
C THR A 1134 25.62 -5.34 14.76
N ILE A 1135 25.43 -6.49 15.40
CA ILE A 1135 24.51 -6.69 16.52
C ILE A 1135 25.30 -7.15 17.75
N ARG A 1136 25.13 -6.46 18.88
CA ARG A 1136 25.73 -6.81 20.17
C ARG A 1136 24.73 -7.50 21.07
N ALA A 1137 25.13 -8.60 21.69
CA ALA A 1137 24.31 -9.29 22.67
C ALA A 1137 24.32 -8.54 24.02
N LEU A 1138 23.15 -8.39 24.65
CA LEU A 1138 23.02 -7.81 26.00
C LEU A 1138 22.95 -8.89 27.08
N GLU A 1139 22.66 -10.12 26.69
CA GLU A 1139 22.74 -11.32 27.51
C GLU A 1139 23.43 -12.45 26.74
N LYS A 1140 23.47 -13.65 27.32
CA LYS A 1140 24.05 -14.81 26.67
C LYS A 1140 23.08 -15.40 25.63
N LEU A 1141 23.51 -15.42 24.37
CA LEU A 1141 22.69 -15.85 23.23
C LEU A 1141 23.48 -16.78 22.31
N ASP A 1142 22.81 -17.79 21.77
CA ASP A 1142 23.31 -18.62 20.67
C ASP A 1142 23.08 -17.86 19.36
N PHE A 1143 24.13 -17.71 18.55
CA PHE A 1143 24.08 -17.09 17.22
C PHE A 1143 24.47 -18.11 16.16
N ALA A 1144 23.66 -18.22 15.11
CA ALA A 1144 23.97 -19.04 13.96
C ALA A 1144 23.80 -18.27 12.66
N ILE A 1145 24.64 -18.61 11.67
CA ILE A 1145 24.62 -18.01 10.34
C ILE A 1145 24.56 -19.09 9.28
N LEU A 1146 23.62 -18.96 8.35
CA LEU A 1146 23.57 -19.69 7.08
C LEU A 1146 23.81 -18.67 5.97
N SER A 1147 24.99 -18.72 5.35
CA SER A 1147 25.39 -17.79 4.30
C SER A 1147 26.35 -18.42 3.28
N GLY A 1148 26.18 -18.05 2.01
CA GLY A 1148 27.08 -18.41 0.91
C GLY A 1148 28.07 -17.30 0.53
N HIS A 1149 28.81 -17.53 -0.57
CA HIS A 1149 29.77 -16.57 -1.16
C HIS A 1149 30.80 -15.98 -0.19
N ARG A 1150 31.30 -16.81 0.73
CA ARG A 1150 32.50 -16.59 1.54
C ARG A 1150 33.76 -17.16 0.86
N ARG A 1151 33.60 -18.00 -0.17
CA ARG A 1151 34.70 -18.56 -0.99
C ARG A 1151 34.55 -18.24 -2.48
N VAL A 1152 33.39 -18.53 -3.06
CA VAL A 1152 33.12 -18.32 -4.50
C VAL A 1152 32.55 -16.92 -4.72
N ARG A 1153 33.10 -16.17 -5.67
CA ARG A 1153 32.60 -14.81 -5.99
C ARG A 1153 31.35 -14.89 -6.88
N PRO A 1154 30.30 -14.09 -6.63
CA PRO A 1154 29.17 -13.97 -7.56
C PRO A 1154 29.63 -13.52 -8.94
N PHE A 1155 29.26 -14.23 -10.00
CA PHE A 1155 29.79 -14.01 -11.35
C PHE A 1155 29.21 -12.74 -12.00
N GLY A 1156 30.04 -12.06 -12.81
CA GLY A 1156 29.58 -11.03 -13.75
C GLY A 1156 29.22 -11.62 -15.11
N LEU A 1157 28.61 -10.83 -15.99
CA LEU A 1157 28.16 -11.29 -17.30
C LEU A 1157 28.66 -10.38 -18.43
N LYS A 1158 28.87 -10.96 -19.63
CA LYS A 1158 29.29 -10.23 -20.85
C LYS A 1158 30.52 -9.32 -20.66
N GLY A 1159 31.52 -9.76 -19.88
CA GLY A 1159 32.73 -8.97 -19.59
C GLY A 1159 32.68 -8.18 -18.27
N GLY A 1160 31.53 -8.16 -17.58
CA GLY A 1160 31.43 -7.60 -16.24
C GLY A 1160 32.23 -8.39 -15.22
N LYS A 1161 32.85 -7.68 -14.27
CA LYS A 1161 33.64 -8.25 -13.18
C LYS A 1161 32.72 -8.89 -12.12
N PRO A 1162 33.17 -9.99 -11.48
CA PRO A 1162 32.44 -10.60 -10.38
C PRO A 1162 32.34 -9.67 -9.16
N GLY A 1163 31.31 -9.88 -8.34
CA GLY A 1163 31.12 -9.18 -7.07
C GLY A 1163 32.13 -9.62 -6.00
N GLU A 1164 32.06 -9.02 -4.81
CA GLU A 1164 32.91 -9.35 -3.66
C GLU A 1164 32.34 -10.53 -2.85
N THR A 1165 33.22 -11.28 -2.18
CA THR A 1165 32.82 -12.26 -1.16
C THR A 1165 32.40 -11.56 0.13
N GLY A 1166 31.45 -12.16 0.84
CA GLY A 1166 31.06 -11.71 2.18
C GLY A 1166 32.01 -12.20 3.28
N ARG A 1167 31.74 -11.81 4.53
CA ARG A 1167 32.47 -12.26 5.73
C ARG A 1167 31.57 -12.20 6.96
N ASN A 1168 31.78 -13.11 7.91
CA ASN A 1168 31.09 -13.15 9.20
C ASN A 1168 32.13 -12.99 10.31
N GLU A 1169 31.88 -12.12 11.28
CA GLU A 1169 32.85 -11.76 12.33
C GLU A 1169 32.20 -11.71 13.71
N VAL A 1170 32.93 -12.16 14.73
CA VAL A 1170 32.55 -12.01 16.13
C VAL A 1170 33.62 -11.19 16.84
N CYS A 1171 33.21 -10.06 17.41
CA CYS A 1171 34.04 -9.28 18.32
C CYS A 1171 33.86 -9.81 19.74
N ARG A 1172 34.90 -10.42 20.30
CA ARG A 1172 34.94 -10.96 21.66
C ARG A 1172 35.19 -9.84 22.67
N LYS A 1173 34.91 -10.11 23.95
CA LYS A 1173 35.07 -9.12 25.04
C LYS A 1173 36.48 -8.56 25.19
N ASP A 1174 37.49 -9.33 24.84
CA ASP A 1174 38.89 -8.91 24.88
C ASP A 1174 39.30 -8.06 23.66
N GLY A 1175 38.37 -7.77 22.75
CA GLY A 1175 38.58 -7.03 21.51
C GLY A 1175 39.12 -7.88 20.36
N SER A 1176 39.33 -9.19 20.56
CA SER A 1176 39.70 -10.08 19.47
C SER A 1176 38.55 -10.27 18.48
N VAL A 1177 38.88 -10.38 17.19
CA VAL A 1177 37.92 -10.63 16.12
C VAL A 1177 38.11 -12.05 15.60
N GLU A 1178 37.10 -12.88 15.80
CA GLU A 1178 37.00 -14.22 15.24
C GLU A 1178 36.25 -14.17 13.91
N VAL A 1179 36.82 -14.78 12.86
CA VAL A 1179 36.16 -14.87 11.55
C VAL A 1179 35.51 -16.24 11.41
N LEU A 1180 34.19 -16.26 11.29
CA LEU A 1180 33.40 -17.47 11.16
C LEU A 1180 33.30 -17.92 9.70
N LYS A 1181 32.99 -19.20 9.49
CA LYS A 1181 32.65 -19.74 8.17
C LYS A 1181 31.31 -19.19 7.66
N GLY A 1182 30.98 -19.48 6.41
CA GLY A 1182 29.67 -19.14 5.84
C GLY A 1182 28.50 -19.80 6.57
N CYS A 1183 28.71 -21.03 7.04
CA CYS A 1183 27.75 -21.80 7.84
C CYS A 1183 28.43 -22.15 9.16
N ASP A 1184 28.05 -21.44 10.23
CA ASP A 1184 28.73 -21.55 11.52
C ASP A 1184 27.81 -21.14 12.66
N GLN A 1185 28.17 -21.56 13.88
CA GLN A 1185 27.40 -21.29 15.09
C GLN A 1185 28.36 -20.96 16.23
N THR A 1186 27.98 -19.97 17.04
CA THR A 1186 28.78 -19.51 18.18
C THR A 1186 27.89 -19.02 19.30
N LEU A 1187 28.40 -19.12 20.52
CA LEU A 1187 27.80 -18.49 21.68
C LEU A 1187 28.39 -17.08 21.84
N LEU A 1188 27.52 -16.08 22.04
CA LEU A 1188 27.91 -14.71 22.38
C LEU A 1188 27.58 -14.46 23.85
N GLU A 1189 28.57 -13.97 24.59
CA GLU A 1189 28.36 -13.47 25.94
C GLU A 1189 27.92 -12.00 25.92
N ALA A 1190 27.22 -11.54 26.97
CA ALA A 1190 26.76 -10.15 27.08
C ALA A 1190 27.90 -9.15 26.85
N GLY A 1191 27.81 -8.30 25.84
CA GLY A 1191 28.83 -7.34 25.43
C GLY A 1191 29.62 -7.72 24.17
N GLU A 1192 29.52 -8.96 23.69
CA GLU A 1192 30.10 -9.42 22.42
C GLU A 1192 29.21 -9.07 21.23
N ALA A 1193 29.81 -8.88 20.05
CA ALA A 1193 29.07 -8.44 18.86
C ALA A 1193 29.31 -9.32 17.63
N PHE A 1194 28.24 -9.61 16.90
CA PHE A 1194 28.25 -10.33 15.63
C PHE A 1194 28.13 -9.35 14.46
N THR A 1195 29.00 -9.46 13.46
CA THR A 1195 28.97 -8.64 12.25
C THR A 1195 28.81 -9.50 10.99
N VAL A 1196 27.83 -9.15 10.16
CA VAL A 1196 27.63 -9.70 8.82
C VAL A 1196 28.08 -8.67 7.79
N ILE A 1197 29.02 -9.04 6.93
CA ILE A 1197 29.42 -8.32 5.72
C ILE A 1197 28.91 -9.11 4.52
N THR A 1198 27.96 -8.54 3.78
CA THR A 1198 27.31 -9.28 2.70
C THR A 1198 28.17 -9.35 1.43
N PRO A 1199 28.06 -10.43 0.64
CA PRO A 1199 28.66 -10.53 -0.69
C PRO A 1199 27.89 -9.63 -1.67
N THR A 1200 28.49 -9.25 -2.79
CA THR A 1200 27.84 -8.34 -3.77
C THR A 1200 27.57 -9.02 -5.10
N GLY A 1201 26.60 -8.52 -5.86
CA GLY A 1201 26.30 -9.02 -7.20
C GLY A 1201 27.40 -8.73 -8.22
N GLY A 1202 27.33 -9.40 -9.37
CA GLY A 1202 28.24 -9.19 -10.50
C GLY A 1202 27.85 -8.03 -11.41
N GLY A 1203 28.85 -7.42 -12.05
CA GLY A 1203 28.64 -6.39 -13.07
C GLY A 1203 28.23 -6.96 -14.44
N TYR A 1204 27.80 -6.08 -15.34
CA TYR A 1204 27.41 -6.41 -16.72
C TYR A 1204 28.17 -5.56 -17.74
N GLY A 1205 28.72 -6.19 -18.78
CA GLY A 1205 29.51 -5.50 -19.81
C GLY A 1205 30.93 -5.15 -19.35
N GLU A 1206 31.85 -4.93 -20.28
CA GLU A 1206 33.20 -4.47 -19.95
C GLU A 1206 33.17 -3.09 -19.26
N PRO A 1207 33.88 -2.89 -18.14
CA PRO A 1207 34.01 -1.57 -17.50
C PRO A 1207 34.71 -0.57 -18.44
N GLU A 1208 34.25 0.68 -18.42
CA GLU A 1208 34.93 1.80 -19.10
C GLU A 1208 36.22 2.23 -18.38
#